data_AF-A0A967KQI7-F1
#
_entry.id   AF-A0A967KQI7-F1
#
_cell.length_a   1.000
_cell.length_b   1.000
_cell.length_c   1.000
_cell.angle_alpha   90.00
_cell.angle_beta   90.00
_cell.angle_gamma   90.00
#
_symmetry.space_group_name_H-M   'P 1'
#
loop_
_entity.id
_entity.type
_entity.pdbx_description
1 polymer ?
#
loop_
_entity_poly.entity_id
_entity_poly.type
_entity_poly.pdbx_seq_one_letter_code
_entity_poly.pdbx_strand_id
1 'polypeptide(L)'
;DDKFIVEPSTVLKTLDKGHPRLMLKDKDLAALKKQHANDEVLQKCIKDVLRQADEYVDRPVLKYRKIGPRLLSVSRACVHRMYNLGLAYRWTGDEKYAKKAKENLLAVCAFKDWNPSHFLDTAEMSHAVGVGYDWLYSYLDAPTRKKIKAGLINNGLEEGMIAYKKRWWAQSEHNWNQVCNGGLIVGALAVAESDPKYAERIIPAAVRSLPLAMKTYAPDGAWGEGPGYWHYASRYTAYGLTALETALGEDFGLLSIKGMAEAANFPIYMTGPTGLYLNLADSGERNSRRTIPCLFWFARTYDNPLFSEAEHAELAKRSASPQHVVWYVPPSTEKPAPKDLDRYFRGPVEVAVFRSAWDDPDALFVGVKAGYNQVNHGHLDLGNFELDALGVRWARDLGSDNYNMPGYWDRKKGGRRWSYYRLNSFSHNIPLLSGQDQDALAKSKFIKFESEKSSAFVLVDLTQAYKDFAKKATRGVAILENRRAVLVQDEFEIEKPCEVAWGMTTDAKIAVRKGGSAALSLKGKELIARVLSPVGAEFVVESAEQKPPQKTNKGVTRLMVRLPEAKGNIQLVILLSPVWSDGNVVKIAEVKPLAEWGKKPQLCQGNYHSEEAAKAQLAKFAKTYSNLAEWKERAKNVRESILRGMELLPFPKKCPLNPIIHSKRKYDGYTVENVAFESLPGVFVTGSLYRPLKGKRPFAAILCPHGHWGSSNDYGRFRPDMQKRCATLARMGAVVFAYDMVGWGDWKEAGWKHGRPKVLKLQTWNSIRAVDFLVSLKEVDHKRIAVTGASGGGTQSFLLTALDDRIAVSVPTVMVSAHFFGGCNCESGMPIHKSQTHETNNTDIAALAAPRPQLLISNGKDWTKNTPHVEFPYIRNVYKLFGAGDKIENVHLPEEGHDYGLSKRLGAYKFLAKHLGLSLDKVTKSDGTIDESFVVVENKEHLYVFNSEHPRPEHAVSGDTKELPWD
;
A
#
# COMPACT_ATOMS: atom_id res chain seq x y z
N ASP A 1 -17.16 -12.61 33.43
CA ASP A 1 -16.02 -11.74 33.74
C ASP A 1 -16.47 -10.88 34.90
N ASP A 2 -15.99 -11.18 36.10
CA ASP A 2 -16.49 -10.61 37.36
C ASP A 2 -16.21 -9.10 37.49
N LYS A 3 -15.46 -8.55 36.52
CA LYS A 3 -15.12 -7.13 36.38
C LYS A 3 -16.29 -6.19 36.08
N PHE A 4 -17.42 -6.70 35.57
CA PHE A 4 -18.57 -5.87 35.16
C PHE A 4 -19.81 -6.12 36.03
N ILE A 5 -19.62 -6.44 37.31
CA ILE A 5 -20.70 -6.59 38.29
C ILE A 5 -20.87 -5.27 39.04
N VAL A 6 -22.06 -4.69 38.93
CA VAL A 6 -22.44 -3.47 39.67
C VAL A 6 -23.62 -3.79 40.58
N GLU A 7 -23.49 -3.46 41.85
CA GLU A 7 -24.56 -3.68 42.83
C GLU A 7 -25.71 -2.69 42.59
N PRO A 8 -26.96 -3.17 42.39
CA PRO A 8 -28.12 -2.34 42.08
C PRO A 8 -28.29 -1.11 42.97
N SER A 9 -28.10 -1.27 44.28
CA SER A 9 -28.27 -0.22 45.28
C SER A 9 -27.21 0.89 45.23
N THR A 10 -26.12 0.68 44.49
CA THR A 10 -25.00 1.62 44.40
C THR A 10 -24.98 2.44 43.11
N VAL A 11 -25.76 2.03 42.10
CA VAL A 11 -25.66 2.57 40.72
C VAL A 11 -26.02 4.05 40.62
N LEU A 12 -26.90 4.55 41.51
CA LEU A 12 -27.37 5.95 41.50
C LEU A 12 -26.71 6.84 42.57
N LYS A 13 -25.63 6.37 43.22
CA LYS A 13 -24.99 7.09 44.34
C LYS A 13 -24.58 8.52 43.97
N THR A 14 -24.13 8.72 42.74
CA THR A 14 -23.63 10.00 42.19
C THR A 14 -24.61 10.63 41.20
N LEU A 15 -25.87 10.19 41.18
CA LEU A 15 -26.87 10.69 40.24
C LEU A 15 -27.05 12.20 40.38
N ASP A 16 -26.79 12.92 39.29
CA ASP A 16 -27.26 14.29 39.11
C ASP A 16 -28.80 14.26 39.05
N LYS A 17 -29.47 14.86 40.05
CA LYS A 17 -30.94 14.88 40.14
C LYS A 17 -31.58 16.01 39.31
N GLY A 18 -30.78 16.89 38.71
CA GLY A 18 -31.27 17.99 37.89
C GLY A 18 -31.68 17.53 36.48
N HIS A 19 -32.41 18.38 35.77
CA HIS A 19 -32.63 18.23 34.33
C HIS A 19 -32.25 19.54 33.63
N PRO A 20 -31.64 19.49 32.43
CA PRO A 20 -31.23 18.28 31.70
C PRO A 20 -29.94 17.66 32.25
N ARG A 21 -29.89 16.32 32.34
CA ARG A 21 -28.69 15.57 32.76
C ARG A 21 -28.13 14.64 31.70
N LEU A 22 -28.88 14.36 30.63
CA LEU A 22 -28.48 13.41 29.59
C LEU A 22 -27.80 14.14 28.43
N MET A 23 -26.71 13.55 27.92
CA MET A 23 -26.00 13.93 26.69
C MET A 23 -25.26 15.27 26.74
N LEU A 24 -25.96 16.37 27.04
CA LEU A 24 -25.44 17.73 27.02
C LEU A 24 -26.05 18.53 28.18
N LYS A 25 -25.28 18.87 29.22
CA LYS A 25 -25.78 19.68 30.35
C LYS A 25 -25.81 21.15 29.98
N ASP A 26 -26.51 21.96 30.77
CA ASP A 26 -26.61 23.41 30.52
C ASP A 26 -25.26 24.12 30.62
N LYS A 27 -24.35 23.66 31.51
CA LYS A 27 -22.98 24.19 31.58
C LYS A 27 -22.19 23.96 30.28
N ASP A 28 -22.35 22.79 29.67
CA ASP A 28 -21.61 22.40 28.47
C ASP A 28 -22.20 23.11 27.24
N LEU A 29 -23.54 23.24 27.20
CA LEU A 29 -24.23 24.05 26.20
C LEU A 29 -23.82 25.53 26.26
N ALA A 30 -23.68 26.11 27.46
CA ALA A 30 -23.21 27.48 27.64
C ALA A 30 -21.77 27.65 27.13
N ALA A 31 -20.89 26.68 27.38
CA ALA A 31 -19.54 26.67 26.84
C ALA A 31 -19.53 26.65 25.30
N LEU A 32 -20.33 25.77 24.68
CA LEU A 32 -20.48 25.72 23.22
C LEU A 32 -21.03 27.03 22.64
N LYS A 33 -22.01 27.67 23.29
CA LYS A 33 -22.52 28.98 22.87
C LYS A 33 -21.45 30.06 22.89
N LYS A 34 -20.56 30.04 23.90
CA LYS A 34 -19.41 30.96 23.97
C LYS A 34 -18.40 30.69 22.84
N GLN A 35 -18.10 29.41 22.59
CA GLN A 35 -17.16 29.00 21.52
C GLN A 35 -17.70 29.32 20.13
N HIS A 36 -19.01 29.17 19.91
CA HIS A 36 -19.67 29.42 18.63
C HIS A 36 -19.37 30.80 18.04
N ALA A 37 -19.07 31.81 18.85
CA ALA A 37 -18.72 33.15 18.35
C ALA A 37 -17.45 33.16 17.47
N ASN A 38 -16.50 32.26 17.72
CA ASN A 38 -15.18 32.27 17.07
C ASN A 38 -14.82 30.95 16.36
N ASP A 39 -15.80 30.06 16.15
CA ASP A 39 -15.59 28.74 15.58
C ASP A 39 -16.53 28.51 14.38
N GLU A 40 -16.00 28.69 13.17
CA GLU A 40 -16.76 28.58 11.92
C GLU A 40 -17.39 27.18 11.72
N VAL A 41 -16.71 26.13 12.18
CA VAL A 41 -17.22 24.76 12.05
C VAL A 41 -18.40 24.57 12.99
N LEU A 42 -18.31 25.03 14.23
CA LEU A 42 -19.43 25.01 15.16
C LEU A 42 -20.60 25.86 14.65
N GLN A 43 -20.34 27.04 14.09
CA GLN A 43 -21.37 27.88 13.46
C GLN A 43 -22.12 27.15 12.35
N LYS A 44 -21.38 26.48 11.46
CA LYS A 44 -21.98 25.64 10.41
C LYS A 44 -22.81 24.51 11.03
N CYS A 45 -22.30 23.82 12.06
CA CYS A 45 -23.03 22.76 12.74
C CYS A 45 -24.37 23.23 13.29
N ILE A 46 -24.39 24.37 13.99
CA ILE A 46 -25.62 24.97 14.54
C ILE A 46 -26.58 25.36 13.41
N LYS A 47 -26.09 26.00 12.35
CA LYS A 47 -26.91 26.38 11.19
C LYS A 47 -27.58 25.17 10.54
N ASP A 48 -26.83 24.08 10.34
CA ASP A 48 -27.35 22.83 9.79
C ASP A 48 -28.43 22.21 10.70
N VAL A 49 -28.22 22.24 12.02
CA VAL A 49 -29.20 21.74 13.01
C VAL A 49 -30.47 22.56 13.00
N LEU A 50 -30.38 23.90 13.03
CA LEU A 50 -31.55 24.77 13.05
C LEU A 50 -32.40 24.61 11.79
N ARG A 51 -31.76 24.54 10.61
CA ARG A 51 -32.45 24.25 9.35
C ARG A 51 -33.20 22.92 9.39
N GLN A 52 -32.57 21.87 9.88
CA GLN A 52 -33.23 20.55 10.03
C GLN A 52 -34.35 20.59 11.05
N ALA A 53 -34.20 21.32 12.16
CA ALA A 53 -35.24 21.49 13.15
C ALA A 53 -36.46 22.19 12.57
N ASP A 54 -36.28 23.24 11.77
CA ASP A 54 -37.37 23.91 11.05
C ASP A 54 -38.12 22.92 10.12
N GLU A 55 -37.40 22.08 9.37
CA GLU A 55 -38.04 21.02 8.56
C GLU A 55 -38.86 20.03 9.41
N TYR A 56 -38.49 19.80 10.67
CA TYR A 56 -39.24 18.92 11.58
C TYR A 56 -40.45 19.59 12.23
N VAL A 57 -40.44 20.93 12.39
CA VAL A 57 -41.60 21.71 12.86
C VAL A 57 -42.80 21.49 11.95
N ASP A 58 -42.57 21.50 10.63
CA ASP A 58 -43.64 21.39 9.64
C ASP A 58 -44.12 19.95 9.38
N ARG A 59 -43.35 18.93 9.79
CA ARG A 59 -43.73 17.54 9.54
C ARG A 59 -44.91 17.09 10.40
N PRO A 60 -45.83 16.25 9.88
CA PRO A 60 -46.88 15.64 10.69
C PRO A 60 -46.34 14.86 11.89
N VAL A 61 -47.10 14.83 12.99
CA VAL A 61 -46.80 14.01 14.17
C VAL A 61 -46.64 12.53 13.81
N LEU A 62 -45.75 11.83 14.52
CA LEU A 62 -45.49 10.43 14.27
C LEU A 62 -46.74 9.56 14.49
N LYS A 63 -46.89 8.52 13.66
CA LYS A 63 -48.02 7.58 13.71
C LYS A 63 -47.49 6.15 13.85
N TYR A 64 -48.25 5.29 14.52
CA TYR A 64 -47.92 3.87 14.65
C TYR A 64 -48.00 3.18 13.29
N ARG A 65 -46.86 2.85 12.69
CA ARG A 65 -46.79 2.21 11.38
C ARG A 65 -45.63 1.22 11.31
N LYS A 66 -45.95 -0.05 11.09
CA LYS A 66 -44.95 -1.09 10.85
C LYS A 66 -44.63 -1.22 9.35
N ILE A 67 -43.37 -1.53 9.04
CA ILE A 67 -42.90 -1.95 7.71
C ILE A 67 -42.34 -3.37 7.85
N GLY A 68 -43.03 -4.35 7.26
CA GLY A 68 -42.83 -5.74 7.65
C GLY A 68 -43.12 -5.92 9.16
N PRO A 69 -42.27 -6.63 9.92
CA PRO A 69 -42.50 -6.83 11.36
C PRO A 69 -42.04 -5.66 12.26
N ARG A 70 -41.61 -4.53 11.67
CA ARG A 70 -40.79 -3.52 12.35
C ARG A 70 -41.48 -2.15 12.45
N LEU A 71 -41.54 -1.58 13.64
CA LEU A 71 -41.85 -0.18 13.94
C LEU A 71 -40.60 0.72 13.85
N LEU A 72 -39.41 0.14 13.63
CA LEU A 72 -38.09 0.80 13.68
C LEU A 72 -37.99 2.15 12.97
N SER A 73 -38.60 2.28 11.79
CA SER A 73 -38.57 3.55 11.02
C SER A 73 -39.21 4.72 11.78
N VAL A 74 -40.26 4.43 12.58
CA VAL A 74 -40.94 5.42 13.42
C VAL A 74 -40.10 5.75 14.65
N SER A 75 -39.54 4.74 15.32
CA SER A 75 -38.64 4.93 16.48
C SER A 75 -37.43 5.79 16.11
N ARG A 76 -36.78 5.49 14.98
CA ARG A 76 -35.63 6.25 14.48
C ARG A 76 -36.00 7.69 14.09
N ALA A 77 -37.17 7.89 13.49
CA ALA A 77 -37.67 9.23 13.21
C ALA A 77 -37.93 10.03 14.50
N CYS A 78 -38.37 9.37 15.56
CA CYS A 78 -38.51 9.99 16.88
C CYS A 78 -37.16 10.43 17.45
N VAL A 79 -36.14 9.57 17.42
CA VAL A 79 -34.76 9.91 17.83
C VAL A 79 -34.28 11.17 17.10
N HIS A 80 -34.40 11.20 15.77
CA HIS A 80 -33.96 12.35 14.97
C HIS A 80 -34.73 13.63 15.33
N ARG A 81 -36.05 13.55 15.53
CA ARG A 81 -36.88 14.69 15.91
C ARG A 81 -36.50 15.22 17.29
N MET A 82 -36.31 14.35 18.28
CA MET A 82 -36.01 14.77 19.66
C MET A 82 -34.65 15.45 19.76
N TYR A 83 -33.63 14.95 19.06
CA TYR A 83 -32.34 15.62 19.01
C TYR A 83 -32.38 16.95 18.26
N ASN A 84 -33.03 17.04 17.09
CA ASN A 84 -33.07 18.29 16.32
C ASN A 84 -33.92 19.37 17.00
N LEU A 85 -35.17 19.04 17.34
CA LEU A 85 -36.09 19.99 17.98
C LEU A 85 -35.63 20.33 19.40
N GLY A 86 -35.17 19.34 20.17
CA GLY A 86 -34.68 19.56 21.52
C GLY A 86 -33.42 20.42 21.55
N LEU A 87 -32.44 20.16 20.67
CA LEU A 87 -31.22 20.98 20.61
C LEU A 87 -31.55 22.40 20.13
N ALA A 88 -32.39 22.54 19.10
CA ALA A 88 -32.80 23.84 18.58
C ALA A 88 -33.49 24.69 19.65
N TYR A 89 -34.43 24.11 20.41
CA TYR A 89 -35.06 24.78 21.56
C TYR A 89 -34.02 25.21 22.60
N ARG A 90 -33.15 24.29 23.04
CA ARG A 90 -32.14 24.62 24.07
C ARG A 90 -31.12 25.65 23.58
N TRP A 91 -30.84 25.68 22.27
CA TRP A 91 -29.93 26.65 21.67
C TRP A 91 -30.57 28.04 21.56
N THR A 92 -31.82 28.13 21.10
CA THR A 92 -32.47 29.40 20.71
C THR A 92 -33.44 29.96 21.75
N GLY A 93 -34.05 29.10 22.56
CA GLY A 93 -35.21 29.44 23.39
C GLY A 93 -36.54 29.49 22.63
N ASP A 94 -36.57 29.23 21.31
CA ASP A 94 -37.79 29.33 20.50
C ASP A 94 -38.74 28.16 20.80
N GLU A 95 -39.89 28.48 21.39
CA GLU A 95 -40.88 27.50 21.83
C GLU A 95 -41.49 26.68 20.69
N LYS A 96 -41.43 27.12 19.43
CA LYS A 96 -41.97 26.34 18.30
C LYS A 96 -41.36 24.93 18.24
N TYR A 97 -40.07 24.82 18.56
CA TYR A 97 -39.35 23.55 18.56
C TYR A 97 -39.79 22.67 19.74
N ALA A 98 -39.88 23.24 20.94
CA ALA A 98 -40.33 22.53 22.14
C ALA A 98 -41.79 22.06 22.02
N LYS A 99 -42.67 22.91 21.48
CA LYS A 99 -44.07 22.57 21.19
C LYS A 99 -44.16 21.36 20.25
N LYS A 100 -43.42 21.39 19.12
CA LYS A 100 -43.44 20.26 18.18
C LYS A 100 -42.88 18.98 18.78
N ALA A 101 -41.83 19.10 19.60
CA ALA A 101 -41.26 17.95 20.27
C ALA A 101 -42.25 17.35 21.28
N LYS A 102 -42.93 18.18 22.09
CA LYS A 102 -44.02 17.79 23.00
C LYS A 102 -45.14 17.03 22.27
N GLU A 103 -45.60 17.53 21.12
CA GLU A 103 -46.64 16.87 20.31
C GLU A 103 -46.22 15.46 19.88
N ASN A 104 -44.97 15.29 19.44
CA ASN A 104 -44.44 13.99 19.04
C ASN A 104 -44.27 13.03 20.22
N LEU A 105 -43.77 13.52 21.36
CA LEU A 105 -43.62 12.72 22.58
C LEU A 105 -44.98 12.19 23.05
N LEU A 106 -45.99 13.06 23.14
CA LEU A 106 -47.34 12.67 23.52
C LEU A 106 -47.93 11.63 22.54
N ALA A 107 -47.72 11.82 21.23
CA ALA A 107 -48.21 10.89 20.22
C ALA A 107 -47.59 9.49 20.36
N VAL A 108 -46.26 9.38 20.50
CA VAL A 108 -45.59 8.07 20.60
C VAL A 108 -45.81 7.40 21.94
N CYS A 109 -45.97 8.16 23.03
CA CYS A 109 -46.33 7.62 24.35
C CYS A 109 -47.78 7.10 24.40
N ALA A 110 -48.65 7.58 23.50
CA ALA A 110 -50.03 7.10 23.36
C ALA A 110 -50.17 5.89 22.40
N PHE A 111 -49.09 5.41 21.79
CA PHE A 111 -49.13 4.18 21.02
C PHE A 111 -49.46 2.99 21.92
N LYS A 112 -50.11 1.97 21.33
CA LYS A 112 -50.50 0.74 22.05
C LYS A 112 -49.33 -0.02 22.67
N ASP A 113 -48.16 0.05 22.03
CA ASP A 113 -46.89 -0.55 22.41
C ASP A 113 -45.76 0.11 21.59
N TRP A 114 -44.50 -0.21 21.89
CA TRP A 114 -43.35 0.12 21.03
C TRP A 114 -42.79 -1.12 20.32
N ASN A 115 -43.68 -2.03 19.93
CA ASN A 115 -43.40 -3.30 19.28
C ASN A 115 -42.32 -4.16 19.98
N PRO A 116 -42.52 -4.54 21.26
CA PRO A 116 -41.52 -5.27 22.04
C PRO A 116 -40.95 -6.48 21.32
N SER A 117 -41.74 -7.23 20.55
CA SER A 117 -41.27 -8.40 19.78
C SER A 117 -40.04 -8.14 18.90
N HIS A 118 -39.89 -6.94 18.33
CA HIS A 118 -38.70 -6.48 17.63
C HIS A 118 -38.02 -5.38 18.46
N PHE A 119 -37.20 -5.80 19.43
CA PHE A 119 -36.80 -4.94 20.55
C PHE A 119 -35.95 -3.71 20.19
N LEU A 120 -35.32 -3.66 19.01
CA LEU A 120 -34.70 -2.43 18.49
C LEU A 120 -35.71 -1.28 18.43
N ASP A 121 -36.97 -1.58 18.10
CA ASP A 121 -38.04 -0.58 18.01
C ASP A 121 -38.29 0.08 19.37
N THR A 122 -38.36 -0.76 20.41
CA THR A 122 -38.60 -0.37 21.79
C THR A 122 -37.41 0.40 22.37
N ALA A 123 -36.19 -0.07 22.11
CA ALA A 123 -34.98 0.57 22.61
C ALA A 123 -34.71 1.93 21.95
N GLU A 124 -34.82 2.04 20.62
CA GLU A 124 -34.66 3.33 19.93
C GLU A 124 -35.75 4.33 20.36
N MET A 125 -36.99 3.86 20.63
CA MET A 125 -38.06 4.73 21.12
C MET A 125 -37.84 5.17 22.57
N SER A 126 -37.37 4.26 23.44
CA SER A 126 -37.02 4.56 24.84
C SER A 126 -35.92 5.62 24.91
N HIS A 127 -34.92 5.52 24.03
CA HIS A 127 -33.91 6.56 23.85
C HIS A 127 -34.55 7.91 23.53
N ALA A 128 -35.35 7.95 22.46
CA ALA A 128 -35.93 9.19 21.96
C ALA A 128 -36.76 9.89 23.04
N VAL A 129 -37.66 9.15 23.69
CA VAL A 129 -38.53 9.67 24.74
C VAL A 129 -37.73 10.09 25.97
N GLY A 130 -36.69 9.34 26.35
CA GLY A 130 -35.80 9.70 27.45
C GLY A 130 -35.09 11.04 27.22
N VAL A 131 -34.47 11.23 26.05
CA VAL A 131 -33.83 12.51 25.70
C VAL A 131 -34.85 13.65 25.63
N GLY A 132 -36.01 13.43 25.00
CA GLY A 132 -37.04 14.45 24.88
C GLY A 132 -37.64 14.87 26.24
N TYR A 133 -37.84 13.91 27.15
CA TYR A 133 -38.30 14.18 28.52
C TYR A 133 -37.26 14.99 29.31
N ASP A 134 -35.99 14.60 29.24
CA ASP A 134 -34.90 15.26 29.97
C ASP A 134 -34.62 16.68 29.44
N TRP A 135 -34.48 16.84 28.12
CA TRP A 135 -34.11 18.12 27.50
C TRP A 135 -35.23 19.17 27.52
N LEU A 136 -36.49 18.74 27.60
CA LEU A 136 -37.65 19.64 27.65
C LEU A 136 -38.26 19.73 29.05
N TYR A 137 -37.63 19.16 30.08
CA TYR A 137 -38.22 19.01 31.40
C TYR A 137 -38.80 20.31 31.98
N SER A 138 -38.07 21.42 31.81
CA SER A 138 -38.46 22.76 32.27
C SER A 138 -39.64 23.35 31.49
N TYR A 139 -39.78 23.00 30.21
CA TYR A 139 -40.88 23.45 29.34
C TYR A 139 -42.16 22.63 29.54
N LEU A 140 -42.04 21.33 29.81
CA LEU A 140 -43.19 20.43 29.94
C LEU A 140 -43.91 20.67 31.28
N ASP A 141 -45.21 20.98 31.24
CA ASP A 141 -46.04 21.05 32.45
C ASP A 141 -46.11 19.69 33.19
N ALA A 142 -46.43 19.72 34.49
CA ALA A 142 -46.42 18.51 35.33
C ALA A 142 -47.35 17.38 34.81
N PRO A 143 -48.59 17.65 34.34
CA PRO A 143 -49.43 16.63 33.73
C PRO A 143 -48.81 16.00 32.47
N THR A 144 -48.17 16.80 31.62
CA THR A 144 -47.48 16.34 30.41
C THR A 144 -46.28 15.48 30.78
N ARG A 145 -45.46 15.91 31.75
CA ARG A 145 -44.33 15.09 32.27
C ARG A 145 -44.83 13.75 32.78
N LYS A 146 -45.93 13.72 33.56
CA LYS A 146 -46.52 12.48 34.07
C LYS A 146 -46.93 11.53 32.93
N LYS A 147 -47.56 12.04 31.86
CA LYS A 147 -47.98 11.23 30.70
C LYS A 147 -46.78 10.67 29.93
N ILE A 148 -45.78 11.49 29.65
CA ILE A 148 -44.58 11.07 28.91
C ILE A 148 -43.80 10.04 29.72
N LYS A 149 -43.60 10.29 31.01
CA LYS A 149 -42.95 9.35 31.94
C LYS A 149 -43.66 8.00 31.99
N ALA A 150 -44.99 8.01 32.14
CA ALA A 150 -45.78 6.77 32.14
C ALA A 150 -45.63 6.01 30.82
N GLY A 151 -45.64 6.70 29.67
CA GLY A 151 -45.40 6.08 28.37
C GLY A 151 -44.01 5.46 28.24
N LEU A 152 -42.95 6.13 28.72
CA LEU A 152 -41.59 5.61 28.74
C LEU A 152 -41.46 4.36 29.61
N ILE A 153 -42.07 4.39 30.80
CA ILE A 153 -42.06 3.26 31.73
C ILE A 153 -42.79 2.06 31.13
N ASN A 154 -44.06 2.23 30.75
CA ASN A 154 -44.93 1.13 30.35
C ASN A 154 -44.51 0.51 29.02
N ASN A 155 -44.21 1.35 28.01
CA ASN A 155 -43.89 0.85 26.67
C ASN A 155 -42.40 0.54 26.46
N GLY A 156 -41.53 0.99 27.37
CA GLY A 156 -40.08 0.90 27.24
C GLY A 156 -39.40 0.15 28.39
N LEU A 157 -39.36 0.76 29.58
CA LEU A 157 -38.53 0.27 30.69
C LEU A 157 -39.04 -1.04 31.32
N GLU A 158 -40.35 -1.24 31.41
CA GLU A 158 -40.94 -2.50 31.87
C GLU A 158 -40.64 -3.64 30.89
N GLU A 159 -40.80 -3.38 29.59
CA GLU A 159 -40.40 -4.30 28.53
C GLU A 159 -38.88 -4.58 28.55
N GLY A 160 -38.06 -3.60 28.92
CA GLY A 160 -36.62 -3.76 29.15
C GLY A 160 -36.29 -4.72 30.29
N MET A 161 -36.97 -4.60 31.43
CA MET A 161 -36.80 -5.54 32.55
C MET A 161 -37.21 -6.97 32.16
N ILE A 162 -38.27 -7.13 31.36
CA ILE A 162 -38.68 -8.43 30.81
C ILE A 162 -37.61 -8.96 29.85
N ALA A 163 -37.05 -8.08 29.01
CA ALA A 163 -36.08 -8.43 27.99
C ALA A 163 -34.82 -9.08 28.58
N TYR A 164 -34.23 -8.51 29.63
CA TYR A 164 -33.01 -9.05 30.24
C TYR A 164 -33.18 -10.46 30.82
N LYS A 165 -34.41 -10.89 31.14
CA LYS A 165 -34.69 -12.24 31.66
C LYS A 165 -34.95 -13.27 30.58
N LYS A 166 -35.45 -12.86 29.42
CA LYS A 166 -36.08 -13.77 28.44
C LYS A 166 -35.54 -13.69 27.02
N ARG A 167 -34.77 -12.65 26.67
CA ARG A 167 -34.47 -12.35 25.26
C ARG A 167 -33.00 -12.54 24.92
N TRP A 168 -32.78 -13.10 23.73
CA TRP A 168 -31.47 -13.48 23.21
C TRP A 168 -30.52 -12.29 22.98
N TRP A 169 -31.05 -11.09 22.68
CA TRP A 169 -30.20 -9.95 22.29
C TRP A 169 -29.26 -9.50 23.42
N ALA A 170 -29.67 -9.67 24.67
CA ALA A 170 -28.86 -9.31 25.84
C ALA A 170 -27.63 -10.21 26.01
N GLN A 171 -27.59 -11.35 25.32
CA GLN A 171 -26.50 -12.32 25.32
C GLN A 171 -25.77 -12.37 23.97
N SER A 172 -26.09 -11.44 23.05
CA SER A 172 -25.50 -11.42 21.70
C SER A 172 -24.21 -10.60 21.64
N GLU A 173 -23.34 -10.93 20.68
CA GLU A 173 -22.04 -10.28 20.46
C GLU A 173 -22.09 -9.27 19.29
N HIS A 174 -23.28 -8.76 18.94
CA HIS A 174 -23.49 -8.01 17.71
C HIS A 174 -24.36 -6.76 17.95
N ASN A 175 -24.77 -6.03 16.90
CA ASN A 175 -25.34 -4.67 17.02
C ASN A 175 -26.54 -4.56 17.98
N TRP A 176 -27.45 -5.54 17.98
CA TRP A 176 -28.62 -5.54 18.87
C TRP A 176 -28.26 -5.37 20.34
N ASN A 177 -27.16 -5.95 20.81
CA ASN A 177 -26.73 -5.78 22.19
C ASN A 177 -26.47 -4.29 22.50
N GLN A 178 -25.61 -3.64 21.71
CA GLN A 178 -25.23 -2.23 21.90
C GLN A 178 -26.43 -1.29 21.74
N VAL A 179 -27.27 -1.50 20.72
CA VAL A 179 -28.43 -0.64 20.46
C VAL A 179 -29.47 -0.75 21.57
N CYS A 180 -29.82 -1.97 21.97
CA CYS A 180 -30.84 -2.20 22.98
C CYS A 180 -30.41 -1.69 24.36
N ASN A 181 -29.18 -2.03 24.77
CA ASN A 181 -28.62 -1.57 26.04
C ASN A 181 -28.47 -0.04 26.07
N GLY A 182 -27.90 0.56 25.02
CA GLY A 182 -27.71 2.02 24.94
C GLY A 182 -29.03 2.78 25.04
N GLY A 183 -30.07 2.34 24.32
CA GLY A 183 -31.39 3.00 24.38
C GLY A 183 -32.09 2.85 25.72
N LEU A 184 -31.97 1.69 26.38
CA LEU A 184 -32.54 1.46 27.71
C LEU A 184 -31.81 2.23 28.81
N ILE A 185 -30.48 2.37 28.74
CA ILE A 185 -29.69 3.20 29.66
C ILE A 185 -30.21 4.64 29.64
N VAL A 186 -30.34 5.22 28.44
CA VAL A 186 -30.83 6.59 28.24
C VAL A 186 -32.23 6.76 28.81
N GLY A 187 -33.14 5.83 28.49
CA GLY A 187 -34.51 5.88 29.01
C GLY A 187 -34.60 5.73 30.53
N ALA A 188 -33.81 4.84 31.12
CA ALA A 188 -33.84 4.58 32.56
C ALA A 188 -33.28 5.77 33.37
N LEU A 189 -32.19 6.38 32.89
CA LEU A 189 -31.60 7.55 33.54
C LEU A 189 -32.50 8.80 33.47
N ALA A 190 -33.35 8.91 32.44
CA ALA A 190 -34.25 10.05 32.27
C ALA A 190 -35.29 10.21 33.40
N VAL A 191 -35.54 9.14 34.18
CA VAL A 191 -36.55 9.11 35.25
C VAL A 191 -35.96 8.65 36.58
N ALA A 192 -34.63 8.56 36.68
CA ALA A 192 -33.94 7.91 37.79
C ALA A 192 -34.13 8.64 39.14
N GLU A 193 -34.42 9.95 39.13
CA GLU A 193 -34.71 10.72 40.34
C GLU A 193 -36.09 10.40 40.93
N SER A 194 -37.07 10.05 40.10
CA SER A 194 -38.45 9.80 40.53
C SER A 194 -38.82 8.32 40.59
N ASP A 195 -38.20 7.49 39.75
CA ASP A 195 -38.46 6.06 39.61
C ASP A 195 -37.14 5.25 39.56
N PRO A 196 -36.31 5.32 40.61
CA PRO A 196 -34.94 4.78 40.62
C PRO A 196 -34.85 3.28 40.32
N LYS A 197 -35.88 2.52 40.70
CA LYS A 197 -35.96 1.05 40.52
C LYS A 197 -35.67 0.57 39.09
N TYR A 198 -35.98 1.38 38.08
CA TYR A 198 -35.72 1.02 36.69
C TYR A 198 -34.24 1.14 36.35
N ALA A 199 -33.59 2.24 36.74
CA ALA A 199 -32.16 2.45 36.54
C ALA A 199 -31.31 1.48 37.36
N GLU A 200 -31.68 1.24 38.63
CA GLU A 200 -31.03 0.27 39.53
C GLU A 200 -31.06 -1.17 38.98
N ARG A 201 -31.99 -1.50 38.09
CA ARG A 201 -32.08 -2.84 37.47
C ARG A 201 -31.49 -2.88 36.06
N ILE A 202 -31.79 -1.87 35.24
CA ILE A 202 -31.40 -1.82 33.83
C ILE A 202 -29.90 -1.55 33.70
N ILE A 203 -29.34 -0.61 34.46
CA ILE A 203 -27.92 -0.22 34.30
C ILE A 203 -26.99 -1.41 34.65
N PRO A 204 -27.13 -2.10 35.80
CA PRO A 204 -26.30 -3.27 36.06
C PRO A 204 -26.45 -4.38 35.03
N ALA A 205 -27.66 -4.58 34.49
CA ALA A 205 -27.90 -5.57 33.46
C ALA A 205 -27.22 -5.19 32.13
N ALA A 206 -27.26 -3.90 31.76
CA ALA A 206 -26.61 -3.37 30.58
C ALA A 206 -25.08 -3.42 30.70
N VAL A 207 -24.52 -3.04 31.85
CA VAL A 207 -23.07 -3.10 32.14
C VAL A 207 -22.54 -4.53 32.05
N ARG A 208 -23.32 -5.54 32.48
CA ARG A 208 -22.96 -6.95 32.28
C ARG A 208 -23.10 -7.43 30.83
N SER A 209 -24.02 -6.84 30.06
CA SER A 209 -24.38 -7.29 28.71
C SER A 209 -23.49 -6.70 27.61
N LEU A 210 -23.20 -5.40 27.69
CA LEU A 210 -22.42 -4.64 26.69
C LEU A 210 -21.04 -5.24 26.36
N PRO A 211 -20.25 -5.75 27.32
CA PRO A 211 -18.94 -6.32 27.05
C PRO A 211 -18.96 -7.47 26.03
N LEU A 212 -20.06 -8.21 25.92
CA LEU A 212 -20.21 -9.30 24.96
C LEU A 212 -20.05 -8.82 23.51
N ALA A 213 -20.61 -7.66 23.18
CA ALA A 213 -20.48 -7.08 21.85
C ALA A 213 -19.25 -6.16 21.73
N MET A 214 -18.95 -5.35 22.75
CA MET A 214 -17.84 -4.39 22.71
C MET A 214 -16.47 -5.09 22.59
N LYS A 215 -16.27 -6.27 23.18
CA LYS A 215 -15.01 -7.01 23.05
C LYS A 215 -14.71 -7.44 21.60
N THR A 216 -15.70 -7.45 20.71
CA THR A 216 -15.53 -7.91 19.32
C THR A 216 -14.81 -6.89 18.43
N TYR A 217 -14.68 -5.63 18.88
CA TYR A 217 -13.78 -4.66 18.24
C TYR A 217 -12.31 -5.05 18.39
N ALA A 218 -11.95 -5.89 19.37
CA ALA A 218 -10.57 -6.26 19.60
C ALA A 218 -9.99 -7.16 18.48
N PRO A 219 -8.68 -7.03 18.19
CA PRO A 219 -7.75 -6.05 18.78
C PRO A 219 -7.71 -4.70 18.07
N ASP A 220 -8.09 -4.61 16.79
CA ASP A 220 -7.74 -3.46 15.92
C ASP A 220 -8.93 -2.58 15.52
N GLY A 221 -10.10 -2.81 16.09
CA GLY A 221 -11.33 -2.06 15.81
C GLY A 221 -12.27 -2.71 14.80
N ALA A 222 -11.99 -3.93 14.32
CA ALA A 222 -12.79 -4.62 13.32
C ALA A 222 -14.24 -4.81 13.77
N TRP A 223 -15.21 -4.69 12.86
CA TRP A 223 -16.61 -4.98 13.16
C TRP A 223 -17.20 -5.99 12.19
N GLY A 224 -17.64 -7.12 12.74
CA GLY A 224 -18.07 -8.29 11.98
C GLY A 224 -19.16 -8.02 10.94
N GLU A 225 -20.09 -7.11 11.25
CA GLU A 225 -21.22 -6.79 10.36
C GLU A 225 -20.86 -5.73 9.29
N GLY A 226 -19.60 -5.34 9.21
CA GLY A 226 -19.08 -4.38 8.24
C GLY A 226 -19.24 -2.91 8.64
N PRO A 227 -18.62 -2.00 7.87
CA PRO A 227 -18.54 -0.58 8.22
C PRO A 227 -19.90 0.12 8.26
N GLY A 228 -20.90 -0.38 7.52
CA GLY A 228 -22.27 0.15 7.57
C GLY A 228 -22.93 -0.06 8.93
N TYR A 229 -22.78 -1.26 9.49
CA TYR A 229 -23.33 -1.60 10.81
C TYR A 229 -22.44 -1.15 11.96
N TRP A 230 -21.14 -0.92 11.72
CA TRP A 230 -20.22 -0.34 12.71
C TRP A 230 -20.81 0.96 13.27
N HIS A 231 -21.16 1.91 12.41
CA HIS A 231 -21.72 3.20 12.87
C HIS A 231 -23.02 3.01 13.67
N TYR A 232 -23.88 2.08 13.24
CA TYR A 232 -25.13 1.81 13.95
C TYR A 232 -24.90 1.26 15.36
N ALA A 233 -23.94 0.36 15.53
CA ALA A 233 -23.60 -0.19 16.84
C ALA A 233 -22.87 0.86 17.71
N SER A 234 -21.79 1.44 17.19
CA SER A 234 -20.92 2.34 17.96
C SER A 234 -21.61 3.63 18.40
N ARG A 235 -22.56 4.17 17.61
CA ARG A 235 -23.31 5.37 18.04
C ARG A 235 -24.18 5.12 19.28
N TYR A 236 -24.74 3.92 19.44
CA TYR A 236 -25.55 3.60 20.62
C TYR A 236 -24.71 3.30 21.85
N THR A 237 -23.50 2.77 21.65
CA THR A 237 -22.48 2.72 22.69
C THR A 237 -22.09 4.13 23.14
N ALA A 238 -21.79 5.03 22.19
CA ALA A 238 -21.50 6.43 22.50
C ALA A 238 -22.65 7.11 23.24
N TYR A 239 -23.90 6.89 22.83
CA TYR A 239 -25.07 7.40 23.53
C TYR A 239 -25.20 6.88 24.97
N GLY A 240 -25.15 5.55 25.15
CA GLY A 240 -25.28 4.94 26.47
C GLY A 240 -24.18 5.43 27.42
N LEU A 241 -22.92 5.40 26.97
CA LEU A 241 -21.78 5.81 27.78
C LEU A 241 -21.76 7.31 28.05
N THR A 242 -22.14 8.15 27.08
CA THR A 242 -22.31 9.60 27.33
C THR A 242 -23.39 9.84 28.38
N ALA A 243 -24.51 9.10 28.36
CA ALA A 243 -25.56 9.26 29.35
C ALA A 243 -25.13 8.82 30.75
N LEU A 244 -24.38 7.71 30.88
CA LEU A 244 -23.79 7.29 32.15
C LEU A 244 -22.80 8.33 32.69
N GLU A 245 -21.89 8.80 31.83
CA GLU A 245 -20.90 9.83 32.17
C GLU A 245 -21.58 11.12 32.63
N THR A 246 -22.56 11.64 31.87
CA THR A 246 -23.20 12.91 32.23
C THR A 246 -24.12 12.76 33.44
N ALA A 247 -24.87 11.67 33.58
CA ALA A 247 -25.81 11.51 34.69
C ALA A 247 -25.16 11.06 36.00
N LEU A 248 -24.08 10.26 35.93
CA LEU A 248 -23.48 9.58 37.09
C LEU A 248 -21.98 9.89 37.27
N GLY A 249 -21.28 10.39 36.25
CA GLY A 249 -19.83 10.56 36.29
C GLY A 249 -19.03 9.24 36.22
N GLU A 250 -19.66 8.15 35.74
CA GLU A 250 -19.09 6.80 35.73
C GLU A 250 -19.33 6.12 34.38
N ASP A 251 -18.40 5.27 33.93
CA ASP A 251 -18.57 4.38 32.78
C ASP A 251 -18.55 2.88 33.15
N PHE A 252 -18.33 2.57 34.43
CA PHE A 252 -18.20 1.21 34.97
C PHE A 252 -17.11 0.36 34.27
N GLY A 253 -16.04 1.02 33.79
CA GLY A 253 -14.91 0.37 33.12
C GLY A 253 -15.19 -0.09 31.68
N LEU A 254 -16.36 0.24 31.11
CA LEU A 254 -16.72 -0.12 29.74
C LEU A 254 -15.81 0.54 28.70
N LEU A 255 -15.29 1.74 28.98
CA LEU A 255 -14.38 2.46 28.08
C LEU A 255 -13.01 1.78 27.96
N SER A 256 -12.61 1.01 28.96
CA SER A 256 -11.33 0.29 29.02
C SER A 256 -11.36 -1.06 28.30
N ILE A 257 -12.48 -1.43 27.66
CA ILE A 257 -12.59 -2.67 26.90
C ILE A 257 -11.63 -2.62 25.70
N LYS A 258 -10.77 -3.65 25.61
CA LYS A 258 -9.78 -3.78 24.53
C LYS A 258 -10.42 -3.64 23.14
N GLY A 259 -9.76 -2.90 22.26
CA GLY A 259 -10.23 -2.65 20.89
C GLY A 259 -11.15 -1.44 20.73
N MET A 260 -11.76 -0.94 21.82
CA MET A 260 -12.64 0.23 21.74
C MET A 260 -11.91 1.50 21.26
N ALA A 261 -10.69 1.76 21.79
CA ALA A 261 -9.87 2.89 21.36
C ALA A 261 -9.51 2.85 19.85
N GLU A 262 -9.46 1.64 19.28
CA GLU A 262 -9.12 1.42 17.86
C GLU A 262 -10.35 1.39 16.95
N ALA A 263 -11.56 1.28 17.50
CA ALA A 263 -12.78 1.00 16.74
C ALA A 263 -13.01 2.00 15.59
N ALA A 264 -12.76 3.29 15.83
CA ALA A 264 -12.97 4.35 14.85
C ALA A 264 -12.02 4.27 13.64
N ASN A 265 -10.89 3.55 13.73
CA ASN A 265 -10.04 3.30 12.57
C ASN A 265 -10.78 2.52 11.48
N PHE A 266 -11.68 1.61 11.86
CA PHE A 266 -12.34 0.71 10.91
C PHE A 266 -13.13 1.46 9.82
N PRO A 267 -14.17 2.27 10.11
CA PRO A 267 -14.88 3.00 9.05
C PRO A 267 -13.96 3.98 8.28
N ILE A 268 -12.89 4.49 8.90
CA ILE A 268 -11.96 5.41 8.26
C ILE A 268 -11.16 4.70 7.16
N TYR A 269 -10.48 3.63 7.51
CA TYR A 269 -9.61 2.88 6.59
C TYR A 269 -10.40 2.04 5.58
N MET A 270 -11.62 1.65 5.92
CA MET A 270 -12.53 0.93 5.02
C MET A 270 -13.14 1.80 3.92
N THR A 271 -12.86 3.12 3.91
CA THR A 271 -13.34 4.03 2.88
C THR A 271 -12.30 4.18 1.78
N GLY A 272 -12.67 3.81 0.55
CA GLY A 272 -11.87 4.01 -0.65
C GLY A 272 -11.96 5.44 -1.20
N PRO A 273 -11.15 5.79 -2.22
CA PRO A 273 -11.12 7.13 -2.81
C PRO A 273 -12.43 7.53 -3.51
N THR A 274 -13.26 6.55 -3.87
CA THR A 274 -14.63 6.77 -4.36
C THR A 274 -15.60 7.29 -3.27
N GLY A 275 -15.16 7.28 -2.00
CA GLY A 275 -16.00 7.53 -0.82
C GLY A 275 -16.89 6.36 -0.43
N LEU A 276 -16.90 5.27 -1.21
CA LEU A 276 -17.63 4.05 -0.89
C LEU A 276 -16.86 3.22 0.15
N TYR A 277 -17.59 2.55 1.04
CA TYR A 277 -16.98 1.57 1.92
C TYR A 277 -16.54 0.33 1.13
N LEU A 278 -15.53 -0.38 1.63
CA LEU A 278 -15.37 -1.81 1.37
C LEU A 278 -16.62 -2.52 1.92
N ASN A 279 -17.42 -3.02 1.00
CA ASN A 279 -18.70 -3.63 1.24
C ASN A 279 -18.50 -5.08 1.66
N LEU A 280 -18.98 -5.40 2.86
CA LEU A 280 -18.99 -6.75 3.41
C LEU A 280 -20.22 -6.94 4.29
N ALA A 281 -20.60 -8.20 4.46
CA ALA A 281 -21.85 -8.58 5.14
C ALA A 281 -23.06 -7.87 4.48
N ASP A 282 -24.17 -7.76 5.20
CA ASP A 282 -25.40 -7.14 4.69
C ASP A 282 -25.32 -5.60 4.50
N SER A 283 -24.12 -5.03 4.42
CA SER A 283 -23.92 -3.65 3.98
C SER A 283 -24.51 -3.43 2.57
N GLY A 284 -24.96 -2.20 2.29
CA GLY A 284 -25.56 -1.88 1.00
C GLY A 284 -24.51 -1.68 -0.09
N GLU A 285 -24.80 -2.14 -1.32
CA GLU A 285 -23.92 -2.07 -2.52
C GLU A 285 -23.19 -0.75 -2.77
N ARG A 286 -23.82 0.38 -2.40
CA ARG A 286 -23.31 1.74 -2.63
C ARG A 286 -23.25 2.52 -1.33
N ASN A 287 -23.10 1.81 -0.21
CA ASN A 287 -22.96 2.47 1.07
C ASN A 287 -21.65 3.26 1.08
N SER A 288 -21.77 4.54 1.33
CA SER A 288 -20.64 5.47 1.32
C SER A 288 -20.39 5.97 2.72
N ARG A 289 -19.15 6.39 2.97
CA ARG A 289 -18.89 7.22 4.12
C ARG A 289 -19.75 8.48 4.05
N ARG A 290 -20.43 8.74 5.16
CA ARG A 290 -21.17 9.97 5.46
C ARG A 290 -20.57 10.53 6.76
N THR A 291 -21.10 11.64 7.24
CA THR A 291 -20.78 12.13 8.58
C THR A 291 -21.12 11.07 9.65
N ILE A 292 -20.18 10.82 10.55
CA ILE A 292 -20.27 9.86 11.65
C ILE A 292 -20.04 10.65 12.96
N PRO A 293 -21.07 11.26 13.55
CA PRO A 293 -20.90 12.15 14.70
C PRO A 293 -20.21 11.49 15.90
N CYS A 294 -20.36 10.18 16.08
CA CYS A 294 -19.68 9.47 17.16
C CYS A 294 -18.16 9.38 16.97
N LEU A 295 -17.59 9.77 15.81
CA LEU A 295 -16.14 9.95 15.68
C LEU A 295 -15.62 11.09 16.56
N PHE A 296 -16.40 12.16 16.77
CA PHE A 296 -16.02 13.17 17.76
C PHE A 296 -16.08 12.63 19.18
N TRP A 297 -17.04 11.74 19.48
CA TRP A 297 -17.06 11.02 20.76
C TRP A 297 -15.82 10.13 20.93
N PHE A 298 -15.41 9.37 19.91
CA PHE A 298 -14.16 8.60 19.99
C PHE A 298 -12.93 9.50 20.14
N ALA A 299 -12.88 10.62 19.40
CA ALA A 299 -11.77 11.56 19.43
C ALA A 299 -11.57 12.14 20.84
N ARG A 300 -12.64 12.63 21.48
CA ARG A 300 -12.57 13.20 22.84
C ARG A 300 -12.30 12.13 23.90
N THR A 301 -12.83 10.92 23.74
CA THR A 301 -12.76 9.87 24.76
C THR A 301 -11.41 9.16 24.77
N TYR A 302 -10.74 9.04 23.62
CA TYR A 302 -9.46 8.36 23.48
C TYR A 302 -8.31 9.27 23.05
N ASP A 303 -8.52 10.58 23.08
CA ASP A 303 -7.54 11.61 22.71
C ASP A 303 -6.85 11.33 21.37
N ASN A 304 -7.66 11.10 20.32
CA ASN A 304 -7.16 10.72 19.01
C ASN A 304 -7.57 11.74 17.93
N PRO A 305 -6.65 12.63 17.51
CA PRO A 305 -6.97 13.72 16.57
C PRO A 305 -7.38 13.20 15.19
N LEU A 306 -6.88 12.03 14.76
CA LEU A 306 -7.23 11.40 13.47
C LEU A 306 -8.74 11.24 13.31
N PHE A 307 -9.45 10.91 14.39
CA PHE A 307 -10.89 10.67 14.34
C PHE A 307 -11.66 11.98 14.13
N SER A 308 -11.27 13.05 14.82
CA SER A 308 -11.86 14.38 14.64
C SER A 308 -11.56 14.95 13.25
N GLU A 309 -10.31 14.87 12.79
CA GLU A 309 -9.90 15.34 11.46
C GLU A 309 -10.65 14.61 10.35
N ALA A 310 -10.76 13.29 10.44
CA ALA A 310 -11.47 12.49 9.45
C ALA A 310 -12.96 12.83 9.40
N GLU A 311 -13.57 13.26 10.51
CA GLU A 311 -14.96 13.72 10.54
C GLU A 311 -15.10 15.16 10.04
N HIS A 312 -14.19 16.07 10.39
CA HIS A 312 -14.15 17.42 9.84
C HIS A 312 -14.08 17.42 8.30
N ALA A 313 -13.29 16.51 7.72
CA ALA A 313 -13.19 16.35 6.27
C ALA A 313 -14.54 15.97 5.61
N GLU A 314 -15.40 15.22 6.29
CA GLU A 314 -16.76 14.91 5.81
C GLU A 314 -17.74 16.06 6.09
N LEU A 315 -17.63 16.72 7.25
CA LEU A 315 -18.45 17.90 7.60
C LEU A 315 -18.23 19.09 6.68
N ALA A 316 -17.03 19.25 6.12
CA ALA A 316 -16.76 20.25 5.10
C ALA A 316 -17.62 20.04 3.83
N LYS A 317 -18.02 18.80 3.55
CA LYS A 317 -18.73 18.40 2.33
C LYS A 317 -20.23 18.14 2.56
N ARG A 318 -20.66 18.01 3.82
CA ARG A 318 -21.98 17.47 4.19
C ARG A 318 -22.60 18.22 5.37
N SER A 319 -23.89 18.02 5.60
CA SER A 319 -24.56 18.64 6.75
C SER A 319 -24.22 17.94 8.07
N ALA A 320 -24.05 18.75 9.11
CA ALA A 320 -23.95 18.26 10.48
C ALA A 320 -25.30 17.77 11.01
N SER A 321 -25.26 17.09 12.14
CA SER A 321 -26.42 16.65 12.93
C SER A 321 -26.27 17.12 14.38
N PRO A 322 -27.34 17.12 15.20
CA PRO A 322 -27.26 17.55 16.60
C PRO A 322 -26.20 16.83 17.43
N GLN A 323 -25.91 15.57 17.10
CA GLN A 323 -24.90 14.77 17.78
C GLN A 323 -23.48 15.31 17.57
N HIS A 324 -23.20 16.00 16.46
CA HIS A 324 -21.91 16.67 16.27
C HIS A 324 -21.75 17.83 17.25
N VAL A 325 -22.85 18.46 17.67
CA VAL A 325 -22.84 19.52 18.68
C VAL A 325 -22.70 18.92 20.08
N VAL A 326 -23.41 17.81 20.35
CA VAL A 326 -23.32 17.09 21.64
C VAL A 326 -21.89 16.63 21.93
N TRP A 327 -21.19 16.12 20.92
CA TRP A 327 -19.84 15.58 21.07
C TRP A 327 -18.76 16.49 20.50
N TYR A 328 -19.07 17.76 20.25
CA TYR A 328 -18.23 18.64 19.45
C TYR A 328 -16.75 18.64 19.84
N VAL A 329 -15.89 18.48 18.84
CA VAL A 329 -14.44 18.66 18.93
C VAL A 329 -14.06 19.73 17.90
N PRO A 330 -13.32 20.79 18.29
CA PRO A 330 -12.87 21.80 17.34
C PRO A 330 -11.78 21.24 16.40
N PRO A 331 -11.63 21.80 15.19
CA PRO A 331 -10.51 21.47 14.33
C PRO A 331 -9.16 21.69 15.03
N SER A 332 -8.26 20.73 14.93
CA SER A 332 -6.90 20.87 15.45
C SER A 332 -6.13 21.94 14.65
N THR A 333 -5.30 22.70 15.34
CA THR A 333 -4.30 23.59 14.72
C THR A 333 -2.99 22.88 14.38
N GLU A 334 -2.83 21.63 14.81
CA GLU A 334 -1.64 20.82 14.56
C GLU A 334 -1.70 20.16 13.18
N LYS A 335 -0.53 19.87 12.60
CA LYS A 335 -0.49 19.10 11.35
C LYS A 335 -0.90 17.65 11.63
N PRO A 336 -1.81 17.06 10.83
CA PRO A 336 -2.19 15.66 10.95
C PRO A 336 -0.98 14.72 10.97
N ALA A 337 -1.02 13.71 11.84
CA ALA A 337 -0.09 12.60 11.74
C ALA A 337 -0.26 11.88 10.38
N PRO A 338 0.84 11.46 9.72
CA PRO A 338 0.74 10.70 8.48
C PRO A 338 -0.08 9.43 8.67
N LYS A 339 -1.08 9.21 7.81
CA LYS A 339 -1.91 8.00 7.84
C LYS A 339 -1.20 6.88 7.08
N ASP A 340 -1.13 5.70 7.68
CA ASP A 340 -0.65 4.51 6.98
C ASP A 340 -1.46 4.26 5.69
N LEU A 341 -0.79 3.85 4.63
CA LEU A 341 -1.45 3.47 3.38
C LEU A 341 -2.19 2.14 3.50
N ASP A 342 -1.67 1.24 4.33
CA ASP A 342 -2.17 -0.12 4.45
C ASP A 342 -2.55 -0.40 5.89
N ARG A 343 -3.60 -1.20 6.08
CA ARG A 343 -4.01 -1.61 7.42
C ARG A 343 -4.61 -3.01 7.41
N TYR A 344 -4.27 -3.78 8.44
CA TYR A 344 -4.85 -5.06 8.74
C TYR A 344 -5.68 -4.95 10.02
N PHE A 345 -6.97 -5.31 9.90
CA PHE A 345 -7.93 -5.44 10.99
C PHE A 345 -8.13 -6.92 11.35
N ARG A 346 -7.72 -7.32 12.55
CA ARG A 346 -7.99 -8.65 13.12
C ARG A 346 -9.33 -8.69 13.84
N GLY A 347 -9.93 -9.87 13.91
CA GLY A 347 -11.16 -10.11 14.67
C GLY A 347 -12.00 -11.26 14.10
N PRO A 348 -13.28 -11.36 14.48
CA PRO A 348 -14.22 -12.34 13.89
C PRO A 348 -14.37 -12.19 12.37
N VAL A 349 -14.24 -10.95 11.88
CA VAL A 349 -13.95 -10.63 10.49
C VAL A 349 -12.52 -10.12 10.41
N GLU A 350 -11.78 -10.58 9.41
CA GLU A 350 -10.45 -10.06 9.12
C GLU A 350 -10.49 -9.28 7.82
N VAL A 351 -9.88 -8.09 7.80
CA VAL A 351 -9.85 -7.25 6.60
C VAL A 351 -8.49 -6.59 6.44
N ALA A 352 -7.94 -6.66 5.23
CA ALA A 352 -6.74 -5.93 4.86
C ALA A 352 -7.13 -4.91 3.79
N VAL A 353 -6.68 -3.67 3.95
CA VAL A 353 -6.82 -2.62 2.94
C VAL A 353 -5.45 -2.11 2.54
N PHE A 354 -5.32 -1.78 1.26
CA PHE A 354 -4.11 -1.22 0.67
C PHE A 354 -4.48 -0.03 -0.21
N ARG A 355 -3.70 1.05 -0.17
CA ARG A 355 -3.94 2.22 -1.05
C ARG A 355 -2.66 2.88 -1.56
N SER A 356 -2.75 3.60 -2.67
CA SER A 356 -1.63 4.37 -3.23
C SER A 356 -1.48 5.76 -2.62
N ALA A 357 -2.58 6.39 -2.20
CA ALA A 357 -2.59 7.69 -1.53
C ALA A 357 -3.90 7.91 -0.74
N TRP A 358 -3.91 8.89 0.17
CA TRP A 358 -5.10 9.34 0.90
C TRP A 358 -5.83 10.51 0.24
N ASP A 359 -5.06 11.45 -0.34
CA ASP A 359 -5.58 12.74 -0.82
C ASP A 359 -5.68 12.83 -2.35
N ASP A 360 -5.60 11.68 -3.03
CA ASP A 360 -5.77 11.57 -4.48
C ASP A 360 -7.09 10.84 -4.82
N PRO A 361 -8.05 11.50 -5.50
CA PRO A 361 -9.30 10.88 -5.91
C PRO A 361 -9.13 9.76 -6.95
N ASP A 362 -8.01 9.73 -7.66
CA ASP A 362 -7.68 8.70 -8.65
C ASP A 362 -6.86 7.54 -8.05
N ALA A 363 -6.54 7.60 -6.76
CA ALA A 363 -5.76 6.58 -6.06
C ALA A 363 -6.29 5.16 -6.29
N LEU A 364 -5.36 4.21 -6.43
CA LEU A 364 -5.66 2.79 -6.31
C LEU A 364 -5.93 2.44 -4.84
N PHE A 365 -7.02 1.70 -4.59
CA PHE A 365 -7.38 1.11 -3.29
C PHE A 365 -7.92 -0.30 -3.50
N VAL A 366 -7.42 -1.27 -2.72
CA VAL A 366 -7.93 -2.65 -2.73
C VAL A 366 -8.16 -3.13 -1.30
N GLY A 367 -9.32 -3.72 -1.06
CA GLY A 367 -9.67 -4.33 0.22
C GLY A 367 -9.92 -5.82 0.06
N VAL A 368 -9.49 -6.62 1.04
CA VAL A 368 -9.57 -8.10 1.02
C VAL A 368 -10.16 -8.58 2.33
N LYS A 369 -11.06 -9.58 2.27
CA LYS A 369 -11.76 -10.13 3.43
C LYS A 369 -11.33 -11.57 3.75
N ALA A 370 -11.20 -11.85 5.04
CA ALA A 370 -11.12 -13.20 5.64
C ALA A 370 -12.04 -13.27 6.88
N GLY A 371 -11.78 -14.18 7.83
CA GLY A 371 -12.60 -14.41 9.01
C GLY A 371 -13.56 -15.60 8.85
N TYR A 372 -14.81 -15.48 9.29
CA TYR A 372 -15.75 -16.60 9.31
C TYR A 372 -17.07 -16.32 8.57
N ASN A 373 -17.59 -17.31 7.82
CA ASN A 373 -18.86 -17.17 7.09
C ASN A 373 -20.09 -16.96 8.00
N GLN A 374 -20.05 -17.44 9.25
CA GLN A 374 -21.15 -17.26 10.22
C GLN A 374 -21.01 -16.00 11.08
N VAL A 375 -20.25 -14.99 10.66
CA VAL A 375 -20.37 -13.69 11.32
C VAL A 375 -21.81 -13.17 11.11
N ASN A 376 -22.35 -12.42 12.08
CA ASN A 376 -23.68 -11.86 11.94
C ASN A 376 -23.76 -10.97 10.67
N HIS A 377 -24.84 -11.09 9.92
CA HIS A 377 -25.00 -10.51 8.58
C HIS A 377 -24.00 -10.99 7.50
N GLY A 378 -23.14 -11.96 7.79
CA GLY A 378 -22.13 -12.47 6.85
C GLY A 378 -22.70 -13.18 5.61
N HIS A 379 -21.83 -13.32 4.61
CA HIS A 379 -22.05 -14.02 3.35
C HIS A 379 -21.04 -15.17 3.19
N LEU A 380 -21.11 -15.91 2.07
CA LEU A 380 -20.16 -16.97 1.72
C LEU A 380 -19.01 -16.41 0.86
N ASP A 381 -18.18 -15.56 1.46
CA ASP A 381 -17.31 -14.60 0.74
C ASP A 381 -15.87 -14.55 1.29
N LEU A 382 -15.33 -15.66 1.83
CA LEU A 382 -13.94 -15.69 2.31
C LEU A 382 -12.97 -15.53 1.13
N GLY A 383 -12.05 -14.57 1.23
CA GLY A 383 -11.12 -14.21 0.16
C GLY A 383 -11.65 -13.17 -0.82
N ASN A 384 -12.86 -12.63 -0.59
CA ASN A 384 -13.45 -11.58 -1.44
C ASN A 384 -12.57 -10.33 -1.47
N PHE A 385 -12.57 -9.62 -2.60
CA PHE A 385 -11.87 -8.35 -2.75
C PHE A 385 -12.71 -7.32 -3.50
N GLU A 386 -12.45 -6.03 -3.25
CA GLU A 386 -12.94 -4.93 -4.08
C GLU A 386 -11.78 -4.02 -4.48
N LEU A 387 -11.94 -3.32 -5.61
CA LEU A 387 -10.90 -2.51 -6.23
C LEU A 387 -11.46 -1.17 -6.69
N ASP A 388 -10.92 -0.09 -6.13
CA ASP A 388 -11.12 1.28 -6.60
C ASP A 388 -9.84 1.77 -7.28
N ALA A 389 -9.96 2.48 -8.41
CA ALA A 389 -8.88 3.24 -9.03
C ALA A 389 -9.47 4.23 -10.03
N LEU A 390 -8.80 5.37 -10.24
CA LEU A 390 -9.23 6.40 -11.21
C LEU A 390 -10.65 6.94 -10.93
N GLY A 391 -11.00 7.08 -9.64
CA GLY A 391 -12.30 7.59 -9.20
C GLY A 391 -13.49 6.64 -9.44
N VAL A 392 -13.26 5.37 -9.79
CA VAL A 392 -14.31 4.37 -10.00
C VAL A 392 -14.03 3.05 -9.29
N ARG A 393 -15.09 2.29 -9.00
CA ARG A 393 -15.03 0.95 -8.45
C ARG A 393 -15.08 -0.11 -9.55
N TRP A 394 -13.98 -0.82 -9.74
CA TRP A 394 -13.78 -1.82 -10.80
C TRP A 394 -14.29 -3.20 -10.40
N ALA A 395 -13.92 -3.66 -9.20
CA ALA A 395 -14.43 -4.88 -8.59
C ALA A 395 -15.29 -4.49 -7.40
N ARG A 396 -16.53 -4.98 -7.34
CA ARG A 396 -17.46 -4.63 -6.26
C ARG A 396 -18.13 -5.85 -5.66
N ASP A 397 -18.64 -5.67 -4.45
CA ASP A 397 -19.58 -6.59 -3.81
C ASP A 397 -21.03 -6.08 -3.91
N LEU A 398 -21.99 -6.98 -4.09
CA LEU A 398 -23.41 -6.61 -4.24
C LEU A 398 -24.11 -6.33 -2.91
N GLY A 399 -23.59 -6.81 -1.77
CA GLY A 399 -24.17 -6.58 -0.46
C GLY A 399 -25.55 -7.21 -0.27
N SER A 400 -26.32 -6.73 0.71
CA SER A 400 -27.59 -7.37 1.11
C SER A 400 -28.69 -7.45 0.05
N ASP A 401 -29.55 -8.45 0.18
CA ASP A 401 -30.85 -8.51 -0.51
C ASP A 401 -32.00 -8.05 0.42
N ASN A 402 -33.25 -8.28 0.04
CA ASN A 402 -34.42 -7.90 0.82
C ASN A 402 -34.58 -8.78 2.07
N TYR A 403 -34.47 -8.17 3.25
CA TYR A 403 -34.57 -8.87 4.55
C TYR A 403 -35.92 -9.55 4.81
N ASN A 404 -36.96 -9.19 4.04
CA ASN A 404 -38.28 -9.82 4.16
C ASN A 404 -38.42 -11.08 3.30
N MET A 405 -37.36 -11.53 2.62
CA MET A 405 -37.39 -12.78 1.87
C MET A 405 -37.52 -14.00 2.81
N PRO A 406 -38.28 -15.04 2.42
CA PRO A 406 -38.50 -16.21 3.28
C PRO A 406 -37.19 -16.92 3.65
N GLY A 407 -36.90 -17.08 4.94
CA GLY A 407 -35.69 -17.77 5.38
C GLY A 407 -34.40 -16.96 5.18
N TYR A 408 -34.47 -15.63 4.99
CA TYR A 408 -33.29 -14.75 4.90
C TYR A 408 -32.29 -14.92 6.07
N TRP A 409 -32.80 -15.26 7.25
CA TRP A 409 -32.02 -15.48 8.47
C TRP A 409 -31.69 -16.95 8.75
N ASP A 410 -32.06 -17.88 7.85
CA ASP A 410 -31.75 -19.31 7.98
C ASP A 410 -30.30 -19.57 7.54
N ARG A 411 -29.38 -19.35 8.49
CA ARG A 411 -27.93 -19.35 8.27
C ARG A 411 -27.26 -20.72 8.39
N LYS A 412 -28.00 -21.77 8.75
CA LYS A 412 -27.46 -23.13 8.90
C LYS A 412 -26.87 -23.63 7.58
N LYS A 413 -26.04 -24.67 7.62
CA LYS A 413 -25.56 -25.33 6.39
C LYS A 413 -26.76 -25.83 5.57
N GLY A 414 -26.83 -25.45 4.29
CA GLY A 414 -27.98 -25.73 3.41
C GLY A 414 -29.23 -24.89 3.71
N GLY A 415 -29.15 -23.89 4.59
CA GLY A 415 -30.25 -22.98 4.90
C GLY A 415 -30.63 -22.09 3.72
N ARG A 416 -31.89 -21.64 3.70
CA ARG A 416 -32.46 -20.89 2.56
C ARG A 416 -31.75 -19.56 2.28
N ARG A 417 -31.04 -18.98 3.25
CA ARG A 417 -30.23 -17.77 3.05
C ARG A 417 -29.23 -17.94 1.91
N TRP A 418 -28.63 -19.12 1.78
CA TRP A 418 -27.54 -19.39 0.84
C TRP A 418 -28.03 -19.69 -0.59
N SER A 419 -29.35 -19.77 -0.81
CA SER A 419 -29.89 -19.84 -2.17
C SER A 419 -30.06 -18.46 -2.83
N TYR A 420 -29.85 -17.38 -2.08
CA TYR A 420 -29.90 -16.03 -2.62
C TYR A 420 -28.55 -15.63 -3.20
N TYR A 421 -28.56 -15.23 -4.47
CA TYR A 421 -27.37 -14.98 -5.27
C TYR A 421 -26.42 -13.98 -4.60
N ARG A 422 -26.95 -12.92 -4.00
CA ARG A 422 -26.17 -11.88 -3.32
C ARG A 422 -25.49 -12.32 -2.01
N LEU A 423 -25.93 -13.44 -1.42
CA LEU A 423 -25.48 -13.91 -0.11
C LEU A 423 -24.63 -15.17 -0.22
N ASN A 424 -24.49 -15.71 -1.43
CA ASN A 424 -23.80 -16.93 -1.75
C ASN A 424 -22.54 -16.65 -2.59
N SER A 425 -21.72 -17.67 -2.77
CA SER A 425 -20.37 -17.56 -3.33
C SER A 425 -20.35 -17.06 -4.78
N PHE A 426 -21.46 -17.20 -5.49
CA PHE A 426 -21.59 -16.89 -6.93
C PHE A 426 -21.72 -15.40 -7.24
N SER A 427 -21.87 -14.52 -6.25
CA SER A 427 -21.85 -13.07 -6.47
C SER A 427 -20.54 -12.40 -6.09
N HIS A 428 -19.74 -13.06 -5.25
CA HIS A 428 -18.52 -12.51 -4.65
C HIS A 428 -17.29 -12.73 -5.54
N ASN A 429 -16.27 -11.90 -5.36
CA ASN A 429 -15.03 -11.90 -6.15
C ASN A 429 -14.05 -12.97 -5.64
N ILE A 430 -14.52 -14.23 -5.61
CA ILE A 430 -13.81 -15.40 -5.07
C ILE A 430 -13.79 -16.54 -6.09
N PRO A 431 -12.93 -17.56 -5.91
CA PRO A 431 -12.96 -18.75 -6.74
C PRO A 431 -14.18 -19.63 -6.43
N LEU A 432 -14.60 -20.43 -7.40
CA LEU A 432 -15.59 -21.50 -7.24
C LEU A 432 -14.96 -22.83 -7.66
N LEU A 433 -15.20 -23.88 -6.88
CA LEU A 433 -14.82 -25.25 -7.24
C LEU A 433 -16.06 -26.06 -7.60
N SER A 434 -16.11 -26.57 -8.83
CA SER A 434 -17.25 -27.31 -9.39
C SER A 434 -18.60 -26.57 -9.29
N GLY A 435 -18.58 -25.24 -9.35
CA GLY A 435 -19.78 -24.42 -9.18
C GLY A 435 -20.50 -24.67 -7.85
N GLN A 436 -19.75 -24.86 -6.75
CA GLN A 436 -20.31 -25.02 -5.41
C GLN A 436 -20.03 -23.80 -4.53
N ASP A 437 -20.90 -23.60 -3.54
CA ASP A 437 -20.68 -22.63 -2.49
C ASP A 437 -19.52 -23.02 -1.57
N GLN A 438 -18.84 -22.02 -0.99
CA GLN A 438 -17.97 -22.23 0.15
C GLN A 438 -18.75 -22.89 1.31
N ASP A 439 -18.07 -23.70 2.14
CA ASP A 439 -18.72 -24.23 3.33
C ASP A 439 -19.23 -23.08 4.23
N ALA A 440 -20.53 -23.08 4.53
CA ALA A 440 -21.17 -22.08 5.37
C ALA A 440 -20.57 -22.01 6.79
N LEU A 441 -19.85 -23.05 7.22
CA LEU A 441 -19.13 -23.14 8.47
C LEU A 441 -17.60 -23.06 8.29
N ALA A 442 -17.09 -22.52 7.18
CA ALA A 442 -15.66 -22.34 6.93
C ALA A 442 -15.08 -21.11 7.62
N LYS A 443 -13.90 -21.28 8.26
CA LYS A 443 -13.04 -20.20 8.78
C LYS A 443 -11.85 -19.97 7.86
N SER A 444 -11.45 -18.70 7.79
CA SER A 444 -10.31 -18.18 7.05
C SER A 444 -9.58 -17.15 7.90
N LYS A 445 -8.30 -16.97 7.63
CA LYS A 445 -7.45 -15.95 8.26
C LYS A 445 -6.40 -15.47 7.28
N PHE A 446 -5.80 -14.32 7.55
CA PHE A 446 -4.58 -13.93 6.88
C PHE A 446 -3.37 -14.66 7.46
N ILE A 447 -2.62 -15.32 6.58
CA ILE A 447 -1.40 -16.05 6.88
C ILE A 447 -0.23 -15.08 6.98
N LYS A 448 -0.21 -14.06 6.13
CA LYS A 448 0.85 -13.07 6.04
C LYS A 448 0.29 -11.74 5.54
N PHE A 449 0.78 -10.64 6.10
CA PHE A 449 0.52 -9.27 5.67
C PHE A 449 1.86 -8.54 5.64
N GLU A 450 2.16 -7.83 4.55
CA GLU A 450 3.39 -7.07 4.39
C GLU A 450 3.08 -5.74 3.70
N SER A 451 3.64 -4.66 4.22
CA SER A 451 3.42 -3.29 3.75
C SER A 451 4.77 -2.61 3.57
N GLU A 452 5.03 -2.12 2.35
CA GLU A 452 6.21 -1.34 1.98
C GLU A 452 5.77 -0.10 1.21
N LYS A 453 6.66 0.87 1.01
CA LYS A 453 6.29 2.11 0.31
C LYS A 453 5.75 1.87 -1.11
N SER A 454 6.39 0.99 -1.89
CA SER A 454 6.08 0.74 -3.31
C SER A 454 5.14 -0.44 -3.56
N SER A 455 4.91 -1.28 -2.54
CA SER A 455 4.21 -2.55 -2.67
C SER A 455 3.66 -3.03 -1.33
N ALA A 456 2.62 -3.84 -1.37
CA ALA A 456 2.06 -4.48 -0.18
C ALA A 456 1.28 -5.73 -0.60
N PHE A 457 1.13 -6.69 0.30
CA PHE A 457 0.33 -7.88 0.00
C PHE A 457 -0.28 -8.52 1.25
N VAL A 458 -1.29 -9.35 1.01
CA VAL A 458 -1.85 -10.28 1.99
C VAL A 458 -1.97 -11.68 1.40
N LEU A 459 -1.76 -12.70 2.24
CA LEU A 459 -2.04 -14.10 1.94
C LEU A 459 -3.22 -14.56 2.80
N VAL A 460 -4.21 -15.20 2.19
CA VAL A 460 -5.46 -15.65 2.80
C VAL A 460 -5.53 -17.18 2.75
N ASP A 461 -5.77 -17.82 3.90
CA ASP A 461 -6.05 -19.26 3.95
C ASP A 461 -7.52 -19.51 3.61
N LEU A 462 -7.78 -20.25 2.53
CA LEU A 462 -9.13 -20.59 2.08
C LEU A 462 -9.42 -22.10 2.19
N THR A 463 -8.53 -22.87 2.83
CA THR A 463 -8.57 -24.33 2.82
C THR A 463 -9.89 -24.88 3.34
N GLN A 464 -10.43 -24.34 4.45
CA GLN A 464 -11.71 -24.80 4.99
C GLN A 464 -12.91 -24.48 4.08
N ALA A 465 -12.83 -23.41 3.29
CA ALA A 465 -13.90 -23.01 2.38
C ALA A 465 -14.08 -24.00 1.24
N TYR A 466 -13.00 -24.67 0.84
CA TYR A 466 -12.92 -25.54 -0.34
C TYR A 466 -12.51 -26.99 -0.03
N LYS A 467 -12.60 -27.39 1.25
CA LYS A 467 -12.13 -28.70 1.77
C LYS A 467 -12.71 -29.93 1.07
N ASP A 468 -13.87 -29.80 0.41
CA ASP A 468 -14.53 -30.91 -0.27
C ASP A 468 -13.85 -31.25 -1.62
N PHE A 469 -12.94 -30.41 -2.10
CA PHE A 469 -12.24 -30.57 -3.39
C PHE A 469 -10.72 -30.39 -3.28
N ALA A 470 -10.26 -29.49 -2.40
CA ALA A 470 -8.86 -29.11 -2.28
C ALA A 470 -8.31 -29.43 -0.88
N LYS A 471 -7.12 -30.04 -0.83
CA LYS A 471 -6.36 -30.23 0.41
C LYS A 471 -5.81 -28.93 0.96
N LYS A 472 -5.47 -28.01 0.06
CA LYS A 472 -4.98 -26.67 0.39
C LYS A 472 -5.55 -25.68 -0.61
N ALA A 473 -6.00 -24.54 -0.11
CA ALA A 473 -6.41 -23.40 -0.94
C ALA A 473 -5.87 -22.11 -0.32
N THR A 474 -5.18 -21.30 -1.10
CA THR A 474 -4.58 -20.04 -0.62
C THR A 474 -4.73 -18.97 -1.69
N ARG A 475 -5.08 -17.76 -1.26
CA ARG A 475 -5.15 -16.58 -2.12
C ARG A 475 -4.12 -15.54 -1.70
N GLY A 476 -3.37 -14.99 -2.65
CA GLY A 476 -2.56 -13.79 -2.49
C GLY A 476 -3.21 -12.62 -3.21
N VAL A 477 -3.25 -11.46 -2.56
CA VAL A 477 -3.60 -10.19 -3.19
C VAL A 477 -2.48 -9.20 -2.91
N ALA A 478 -1.91 -8.63 -3.96
CA ALA A 478 -0.81 -7.69 -3.87
C ALA A 478 -1.09 -6.40 -4.64
N ILE A 479 -0.65 -5.28 -4.09
CA ILE A 479 -0.45 -4.03 -4.82
C ILE A 479 1.04 -3.94 -5.20
N LEU A 480 1.33 -3.69 -6.47
CA LEU A 480 2.69 -3.78 -7.01
C LEU A 480 3.00 -2.70 -8.05
N GLU A 481 4.27 -2.66 -8.48
CA GLU A 481 4.80 -1.69 -9.45
C GLU A 481 4.55 -0.24 -9.02
N ASN A 482 5.07 0.14 -7.85
CA ASN A 482 4.85 1.44 -7.21
C ASN A 482 3.35 1.74 -6.98
N ARG A 483 2.62 0.72 -6.51
CA ARG A 483 1.20 0.79 -6.18
C ARG A 483 0.26 1.08 -7.35
N ARG A 484 0.64 0.67 -8.57
CA ARG A 484 -0.08 0.99 -9.82
C ARG A 484 -0.90 -0.15 -10.41
N ALA A 485 -0.82 -1.35 -9.85
CA ALA A 485 -1.62 -2.49 -10.27
C ALA A 485 -1.89 -3.43 -9.09
N VAL A 486 -2.92 -4.28 -9.26
CA VAL A 486 -3.28 -5.35 -8.32
C VAL A 486 -3.05 -6.71 -8.96
N LEU A 487 -2.40 -7.60 -8.22
CA LEU A 487 -2.24 -9.00 -8.59
C LEU A 487 -3.08 -9.86 -7.65
N VAL A 488 -3.95 -10.68 -8.21
CA VAL A 488 -4.73 -11.69 -7.48
C VAL A 488 -4.24 -13.06 -7.92
N GLN A 489 -3.74 -13.85 -6.99
CA GLN A 489 -3.18 -15.17 -7.25
C GLN A 489 -3.84 -16.20 -6.34
N ASP A 490 -4.43 -17.23 -6.93
CA ASP A 490 -5.02 -18.36 -6.23
C ASP A 490 -4.19 -19.62 -6.47
N GLU A 491 -3.88 -20.33 -5.39
CA GLU A 491 -3.17 -21.60 -5.41
C GLU A 491 -3.98 -22.70 -4.74
N PHE A 492 -4.16 -23.81 -5.43
CA PHE A 492 -4.90 -24.98 -4.95
C PHE A 492 -4.06 -26.25 -5.06
N GLU A 493 -4.19 -27.14 -4.08
CA GLU A 493 -3.83 -28.56 -4.18
C GLU A 493 -5.13 -29.35 -4.33
N ILE A 494 -5.58 -29.55 -5.57
CA ILE A 494 -6.85 -30.21 -5.92
C ILE A 494 -6.69 -31.73 -5.82
N GLU A 495 -7.42 -32.36 -4.90
CA GLU A 495 -7.44 -33.83 -4.73
C GLU A 495 -8.56 -34.49 -5.52
N LYS A 496 -9.72 -33.82 -5.60
CA LYS A 496 -10.87 -34.26 -6.39
C LYS A 496 -10.94 -33.43 -7.67
N PRO A 497 -10.69 -34.00 -8.86
CA PRO A 497 -10.78 -33.28 -10.12
C PRO A 497 -12.10 -32.51 -10.23
N CYS A 498 -12.01 -31.23 -10.54
CA CYS A 498 -13.17 -30.34 -10.61
C CYS A 498 -12.91 -29.13 -11.52
N GLU A 499 -13.96 -28.41 -11.86
CA GLU A 499 -13.80 -27.08 -12.44
C GLU A 499 -13.22 -26.13 -11.38
N VAL A 500 -12.17 -25.39 -11.72
CA VAL A 500 -11.73 -24.21 -10.96
C VAL A 500 -12.16 -22.97 -11.75
N ALA A 501 -13.03 -22.16 -11.19
CA ALA A 501 -13.46 -20.90 -11.77
C ALA A 501 -13.00 -19.72 -10.91
N TRP A 502 -12.45 -18.68 -11.53
CA TRP A 502 -12.18 -17.38 -10.91
C TRP A 502 -13.18 -16.36 -11.44
N GLY A 503 -13.67 -15.46 -10.58
CA GLY A 503 -14.66 -14.47 -10.98
C GLY A 503 -14.53 -13.11 -10.32
N MET A 504 -14.86 -12.06 -11.07
CA MET A 504 -14.92 -10.67 -10.60
C MET A 504 -16.19 -9.97 -11.11
N THR A 505 -17.01 -9.47 -10.20
CA THR A 505 -18.26 -8.75 -10.43
C THR A 505 -18.01 -7.26 -10.67
N THR A 506 -18.57 -6.70 -11.74
CA THR A 506 -18.30 -5.33 -12.19
C THR A 506 -19.51 -4.65 -12.86
N ASP A 507 -19.53 -3.31 -12.80
CA ASP A 507 -20.42 -2.45 -13.59
C ASP A 507 -19.81 -2.11 -14.98
N ALA A 508 -18.55 -2.49 -15.22
CA ALA A 508 -17.83 -2.12 -16.43
C ALA A 508 -18.37 -2.86 -17.66
N LYS A 509 -18.27 -2.23 -18.82
CA LYS A 509 -18.38 -2.93 -20.10
C LYS A 509 -17.08 -3.71 -20.32
N ILE A 510 -17.19 -4.98 -20.69
CA ILE A 510 -16.05 -5.87 -20.85
C ILE A 510 -15.84 -6.18 -22.33
N ALA A 511 -14.62 -5.95 -22.82
CA ALA A 511 -14.15 -6.39 -24.12
C ALA A 511 -13.03 -7.42 -23.95
N VAL A 512 -13.37 -8.71 -24.11
CA VAL A 512 -12.41 -9.82 -24.07
C VAL A 512 -11.52 -9.76 -25.31
N ARG A 513 -10.22 -10.04 -25.12
CA ARG A 513 -9.18 -10.06 -26.16
C ARG A 513 -8.49 -11.43 -26.12
N LYS A 514 -8.00 -11.88 -27.28
CA LYS A 514 -7.21 -13.12 -27.38
C LYS A 514 -5.98 -13.07 -26.49
N GLY A 515 -5.54 -14.24 -26.01
CA GLY A 515 -4.33 -14.37 -25.19
C GLY A 515 -4.54 -14.00 -23.72
N GLY A 516 -5.74 -14.24 -23.19
CA GLY A 516 -6.02 -14.09 -21.76
C GLY A 516 -6.07 -12.64 -21.28
N SER A 517 -6.56 -11.69 -22.09
CA SER A 517 -6.70 -10.29 -21.66
C SER A 517 -8.13 -9.78 -21.84
N ALA A 518 -8.56 -8.84 -21.00
CA ALA A 518 -9.83 -8.15 -21.15
C ALA A 518 -9.65 -6.66 -20.82
N ALA A 519 -10.30 -5.79 -21.59
CA ALA A 519 -10.40 -4.37 -21.29
C ALA A 519 -11.76 -4.07 -20.68
N LEU A 520 -11.76 -3.39 -19.54
CA LEU A 520 -12.93 -2.99 -18.79
C LEU A 520 -13.07 -1.48 -18.90
N SER A 521 -14.21 -1.00 -19.37
CA SER A 521 -14.48 0.43 -19.51
C SER A 521 -15.62 0.86 -18.59
N LEU A 522 -15.36 1.88 -17.75
CA LEU A 522 -16.34 2.41 -16.80
C LEU A 522 -16.16 3.93 -16.65
N LYS A 523 -17.22 4.70 -16.90
CA LYS A 523 -17.23 6.18 -16.81
C LYS A 523 -16.04 6.87 -17.52
N GLY A 524 -15.68 6.39 -18.71
CA GLY A 524 -14.57 6.96 -19.50
C GLY A 524 -13.16 6.59 -19.01
N LYS A 525 -13.05 5.75 -17.98
CA LYS A 525 -11.79 5.16 -17.51
C LYS A 525 -11.65 3.74 -18.05
N GLU A 526 -10.44 3.22 -18.06
CA GLU A 526 -10.12 1.86 -18.51
C GLU A 526 -9.26 1.09 -17.49
N LEU A 527 -9.55 -0.20 -17.33
CA LEU A 527 -8.72 -1.16 -16.61
C LEU A 527 -8.46 -2.38 -17.49
N ILE A 528 -7.22 -2.83 -17.56
CA ILE A 528 -6.83 -4.03 -18.29
C ILE A 528 -6.62 -5.19 -17.32
N ALA A 529 -7.39 -6.25 -17.50
CA ALA A 529 -7.20 -7.53 -16.84
C ALA A 529 -6.36 -8.46 -17.73
N ARG A 530 -5.45 -9.24 -17.13
CA ARG A 530 -4.62 -10.25 -17.79
C ARG A 530 -4.52 -11.51 -16.96
N VAL A 531 -4.67 -12.67 -17.58
CA VAL A 531 -4.31 -13.97 -17.01
C VAL A 531 -2.81 -14.18 -17.23
N LEU A 532 -2.04 -14.24 -16.15
CA LEU A 532 -0.61 -14.54 -16.19
C LEU A 532 -0.33 -16.04 -16.03
N SER A 533 -1.23 -16.76 -15.37
CA SER A 533 -1.16 -18.22 -15.19
C SER A 533 -2.58 -18.79 -15.02
N PRO A 534 -2.90 -19.97 -15.59
CA PRO A 534 -2.07 -20.71 -16.54
C PRO A 534 -2.02 -20.00 -17.90
N VAL A 535 -0.92 -20.15 -18.62
CA VAL A 535 -0.77 -19.57 -19.98
C VAL A 535 -1.81 -20.21 -20.90
N GLY A 536 -2.52 -19.38 -21.67
CA GLY A 536 -3.54 -19.82 -22.62
C GLY A 536 -4.97 -19.85 -22.07
N ALA A 537 -5.18 -19.64 -20.76
CA ALA A 537 -6.52 -19.43 -20.23
C ALA A 537 -7.12 -18.10 -20.72
N GLU A 538 -8.41 -18.12 -21.06
CA GLU A 538 -9.14 -16.96 -21.58
C GLU A 538 -10.19 -16.46 -20.61
N PHE A 539 -10.52 -15.17 -20.73
CA PHE A 539 -11.65 -14.58 -20.03
C PHE A 539 -12.97 -14.90 -20.73
N VAL A 540 -14.01 -15.12 -19.95
CA VAL A 540 -15.40 -15.15 -20.41
C VAL A 540 -16.23 -14.14 -19.60
N VAL A 541 -17.39 -13.77 -20.13
CA VAL A 541 -18.29 -12.79 -19.51
C VAL A 541 -19.61 -13.47 -19.15
N GLU A 542 -20.06 -13.28 -17.91
CA GLU A 542 -21.32 -13.79 -17.40
C GLU A 542 -22.22 -12.66 -16.89
N SER A 543 -23.53 -12.92 -16.84
CA SER A 543 -24.49 -11.99 -16.24
C SER A 543 -24.62 -12.23 -14.74
N ALA A 544 -24.68 -11.15 -13.96
CA ALA A 544 -25.04 -11.21 -12.54
C ALA A 544 -26.53 -10.89 -12.29
N GLU A 545 -27.32 -10.70 -13.36
CA GLU A 545 -28.73 -10.37 -13.27
C GLU A 545 -29.56 -11.49 -12.62
N GLN A 546 -30.52 -11.08 -11.79
CA GLN A 546 -31.45 -11.96 -11.08
C GLN A 546 -32.89 -11.51 -11.34
N LYS A 547 -33.86 -12.36 -10.98
CA LYS A 547 -35.29 -12.06 -11.09
C LYS A 547 -35.90 -11.73 -9.73
N PRO A 548 -36.96 -10.90 -9.67
CA PRO A 548 -37.76 -10.73 -8.47
C PRO A 548 -38.21 -12.09 -7.90
N PRO A 549 -38.29 -12.25 -6.56
CA PRO A 549 -38.25 -11.19 -5.54
C PRO A 549 -36.85 -10.74 -5.10
N GLN A 550 -35.78 -11.37 -5.60
CA GLN A 550 -34.40 -10.92 -5.36
C GLN A 550 -34.16 -9.57 -6.06
N LYS A 551 -33.17 -8.82 -5.58
CA LYS A 551 -32.69 -7.64 -6.32
C LYS A 551 -32.16 -8.05 -7.68
N THR A 552 -32.57 -7.33 -8.72
CA THR A 552 -32.35 -7.78 -10.11
C THR A 552 -30.92 -7.67 -10.61
N ASN A 553 -30.05 -6.87 -9.95
CA ASN A 553 -28.68 -6.60 -10.38
C ASN A 553 -28.58 -6.22 -11.87
N LYS A 554 -29.57 -5.47 -12.38
CA LYS A 554 -29.68 -5.13 -13.81
C LYS A 554 -28.40 -4.46 -14.33
N GLY A 555 -27.88 -4.95 -15.45
CA GLY A 555 -26.68 -4.43 -16.13
C GLY A 555 -25.34 -4.84 -15.50
N VAL A 556 -25.34 -5.69 -14.49
CA VAL A 556 -24.12 -6.13 -13.79
C VAL A 556 -23.56 -7.38 -14.44
N THR A 557 -22.24 -7.41 -14.65
CA THR A 557 -21.55 -8.54 -15.31
C THR A 557 -20.47 -9.12 -14.42
N ARG A 558 -20.02 -10.33 -14.76
CA ARG A 558 -18.86 -10.98 -14.16
C ARG A 558 -17.81 -11.27 -15.23
N LEU A 559 -16.57 -10.89 -14.95
CA LEU A 559 -15.39 -11.33 -15.68
C LEU A 559 -14.91 -12.65 -15.06
N MET A 560 -14.81 -13.70 -15.87
CA MET A 560 -14.57 -15.06 -15.38
C MET A 560 -13.39 -15.72 -16.10
N VAL A 561 -12.70 -16.63 -15.41
CA VAL A 561 -11.77 -17.61 -16.00
C VAL A 561 -12.20 -18.98 -15.52
N ARG A 562 -12.27 -19.99 -16.41
CA ARG A 562 -12.74 -21.34 -16.08
C ARG A 562 -11.75 -22.40 -16.53
N LEU A 563 -11.42 -23.31 -15.63
CA LEU A 563 -10.53 -24.46 -15.86
C LEU A 563 -11.33 -25.75 -15.59
N PRO A 564 -11.90 -26.41 -16.61
CA PRO A 564 -12.95 -27.42 -16.44
C PRO A 564 -12.50 -28.73 -15.77
N GLU A 565 -11.23 -29.13 -15.91
CA GLU A 565 -10.71 -30.42 -15.42
C GLU A 565 -9.42 -30.25 -14.60
N ALA A 566 -9.44 -29.32 -13.65
CA ALA A 566 -8.28 -29.03 -12.82
C ALA A 566 -8.00 -30.18 -11.83
N LYS A 567 -6.73 -30.57 -11.71
CA LYS A 567 -6.24 -31.60 -10.75
C LYS A 567 -4.82 -31.29 -10.29
N GLY A 568 -4.46 -31.69 -9.08
CA GLY A 568 -3.13 -31.44 -8.51
C GLY A 568 -2.91 -29.96 -8.20
N ASN A 569 -1.68 -29.49 -8.38
CA ASN A 569 -1.31 -28.10 -8.08
C ASN A 569 -1.80 -27.16 -9.18
N ILE A 570 -2.70 -26.25 -8.83
CA ILE A 570 -3.26 -25.24 -9.72
C ILE A 570 -2.82 -23.88 -9.25
N GLN A 571 -2.35 -23.05 -10.19
CA GLN A 571 -2.03 -21.65 -9.96
C GLN A 571 -2.80 -20.81 -10.98
N LEU A 572 -3.67 -19.93 -10.49
CA LEU A 572 -4.45 -18.99 -11.29
C LEU A 572 -4.08 -17.57 -10.90
N VAL A 573 -3.56 -16.78 -11.84
CA VAL A 573 -2.97 -15.46 -11.55
C VAL A 573 -3.55 -14.42 -12.48
N ILE A 574 -4.22 -13.41 -11.90
CA ILE A 574 -4.85 -12.31 -12.61
C ILE A 574 -4.17 -10.99 -12.24
N LEU A 575 -3.69 -10.26 -13.23
CA LEU A 575 -3.18 -8.90 -13.11
C LEU A 575 -4.26 -7.90 -13.54
N LEU A 576 -4.64 -7.00 -12.63
CA LEU A 576 -5.59 -5.91 -12.83
C LEU A 576 -4.82 -4.59 -12.84
N SER A 577 -4.72 -3.95 -14.02
CA SER A 577 -3.95 -2.72 -14.19
C SER A 577 -4.81 -1.59 -14.78
N PRO A 578 -5.10 -0.53 -14.02
CA PRO A 578 -5.70 0.69 -14.55
C PRO A 578 -4.84 1.31 -15.66
N VAL A 579 -5.49 1.95 -16.63
CA VAL A 579 -4.82 2.81 -17.62
C VAL A 579 -4.68 4.20 -17.01
N TRP A 580 -3.48 4.50 -16.52
CA TRP A 580 -3.19 5.74 -15.81
C TRP A 580 -3.10 6.94 -16.76
N SER A 581 -3.12 8.16 -16.19
CA SER A 581 -3.13 9.42 -16.94
C SER A 581 -1.89 9.66 -17.82
N ASP A 582 -0.76 9.06 -17.47
CA ASP A 582 0.47 9.03 -18.26
C ASP A 582 0.45 8.00 -19.41
N GLY A 583 -0.66 7.29 -19.58
CA GLY A 583 -0.83 6.21 -20.57
C GLY A 583 -0.15 4.90 -20.19
N ASN A 584 0.54 4.83 -19.04
CA ASN A 584 1.25 3.63 -18.61
C ASN A 584 0.28 2.59 -18.04
N VAL A 585 0.55 1.34 -18.37
CA VAL A 585 -0.18 0.15 -17.90
C VAL A 585 0.85 -0.89 -17.49
N VAL A 586 0.67 -1.49 -16.32
CA VAL A 586 1.45 -2.65 -15.89
C VAL A 586 1.00 -3.85 -16.71
N LYS A 587 1.91 -4.36 -17.55
CA LYS A 587 1.60 -5.47 -18.49
C LYS A 587 2.02 -6.84 -17.95
N ILE A 588 2.98 -6.85 -17.05
CA ILE A 588 3.61 -8.05 -16.51
C ILE A 588 3.82 -7.87 -15.01
N ALA A 589 3.75 -8.96 -14.28
CA ALA A 589 4.15 -9.05 -12.89
C ALA A 589 4.89 -10.38 -12.71
N GLU A 590 5.85 -10.42 -11.80
CA GLU A 590 6.55 -11.66 -11.50
C GLU A 590 5.60 -12.63 -10.79
N VAL A 591 5.39 -13.81 -11.37
CA VAL A 591 4.54 -14.86 -10.79
C VAL A 591 5.42 -15.82 -10.00
N LYS A 592 5.25 -15.81 -8.68
CA LYS A 592 5.97 -16.70 -7.74
C LYS A 592 4.97 -17.49 -6.91
N PRO A 593 5.31 -18.71 -6.47
CA PRO A 593 4.49 -19.40 -5.49
C PRO A 593 4.16 -18.51 -4.28
N LEU A 594 2.94 -18.57 -3.76
CA LEU A 594 2.53 -17.71 -2.64
C LEU A 594 3.41 -17.90 -1.39
N ALA A 595 3.94 -19.11 -1.20
CA ALA A 595 4.90 -19.42 -0.13
C ALA A 595 6.22 -18.63 -0.20
N GLU A 596 6.52 -18.03 -1.36
CA GLU A 596 7.72 -17.24 -1.61
C GLU A 596 7.47 -15.73 -1.49
N TRP A 597 6.22 -15.29 -1.31
CA TRP A 597 5.89 -13.87 -1.19
C TRP A 597 6.50 -13.26 0.08
N GLY A 598 7.21 -12.15 -0.10
CA GLY A 598 7.96 -11.47 0.95
C GLY A 598 9.17 -12.26 1.49
N LYS A 599 9.66 -13.26 0.76
CA LYS A 599 11.03 -13.76 1.00
C LYS A 599 12.02 -12.78 0.38
N LYS A 600 13.08 -12.48 1.14
CA LYS A 600 14.15 -11.62 0.63
C LYS A 600 14.78 -12.24 -0.62
N PRO A 601 15.12 -11.43 -1.63
CA PRO A 601 15.75 -11.96 -2.83
C PRO A 601 17.09 -12.62 -2.50
N GLN A 602 17.39 -13.73 -3.19
CA GLN A 602 18.69 -14.38 -3.07
C GLN A 602 19.75 -13.51 -3.73
N LEU A 603 20.67 -12.98 -2.93
CA LEU A 603 21.82 -12.23 -3.44
C LEU A 603 22.98 -13.19 -3.67
N CYS A 604 23.62 -13.09 -4.84
CA CYS A 604 24.86 -13.78 -5.14
C CYS A 604 26.02 -12.85 -4.79
N GLN A 605 26.68 -13.03 -3.65
CA GLN A 605 27.76 -12.14 -3.18
C GLN A 605 29.02 -12.92 -2.81
N GLY A 606 30.18 -12.30 -3.01
CA GLY A 606 31.48 -12.90 -2.69
C GLY A 606 31.70 -14.22 -3.46
N ASN A 607 32.31 -15.20 -2.80
CA ASN A 607 32.53 -16.57 -3.31
C ASN A 607 31.24 -17.40 -3.26
N TYR A 608 30.21 -16.94 -3.95
CA TYR A 608 28.87 -17.55 -3.91
C TYR A 608 28.86 -18.98 -4.48
N HIS A 609 29.72 -19.27 -5.46
CA HIS A 609 29.90 -20.62 -6.02
C HIS A 609 31.31 -21.14 -5.77
N SER A 610 31.46 -22.47 -5.69
CA SER A 610 32.77 -23.09 -5.93
C SER A 610 33.15 -22.95 -7.40
N GLU A 611 34.43 -23.12 -7.70
CA GLU A 611 34.94 -23.04 -9.08
C GLU A 611 34.32 -24.12 -9.98
N GLU A 612 34.09 -25.32 -9.45
CA GLU A 612 33.41 -26.43 -10.13
C GLU A 612 31.94 -26.11 -10.40
N ALA A 613 31.23 -25.57 -9.41
CA ALA A 613 29.83 -25.17 -9.55
C ALA A 613 29.67 -24.05 -10.60
N ALA A 614 30.60 -23.09 -10.62
CA ALA A 614 30.64 -22.02 -11.62
C ALA A 614 30.88 -22.56 -13.04
N LYS A 615 31.82 -23.49 -13.22
CA LYS A 615 32.05 -24.19 -14.50
C LYS A 615 30.79 -24.93 -14.96
N ALA A 616 30.13 -25.66 -14.05
CA ALA A 616 28.89 -26.38 -14.35
C ALA A 616 27.74 -25.43 -14.72
N GLN A 617 27.63 -24.28 -14.05
CA GLN A 617 26.64 -23.26 -14.35
C GLN A 617 26.84 -22.66 -15.75
N LEU A 618 28.07 -22.30 -16.12
CA LEU A 618 28.38 -21.81 -17.47
C LEU A 618 28.09 -22.88 -18.53
N ALA A 619 28.41 -24.15 -18.27
CA ALA A 619 28.06 -25.25 -19.17
C ALA A 619 26.54 -25.41 -19.34
N LYS A 620 25.75 -25.18 -18.28
CA LYS A 620 24.29 -25.14 -18.34
C LYS A 620 23.81 -23.95 -19.19
N PHE A 621 24.37 -22.75 -19.00
CA PHE A 621 24.02 -21.59 -19.81
C PHE A 621 24.34 -21.79 -21.29
N ALA A 622 25.50 -22.35 -21.61
CA ALA A 622 25.92 -22.65 -22.97
C ALA A 622 25.00 -23.66 -23.70
N LYS A 623 24.19 -24.45 -22.97
CA LYS A 623 23.16 -25.33 -23.56
C LYS A 623 21.86 -24.61 -23.89
N THR A 624 21.67 -23.38 -23.41
CA THR A 624 20.44 -22.59 -23.65
C THR A 624 20.44 -21.87 -25.00
N TYR A 625 21.54 -21.92 -25.74
CA TYR A 625 21.66 -21.35 -27.07
C TYR A 625 22.67 -22.13 -27.92
N SER A 626 22.37 -22.25 -29.21
CA SER A 626 23.19 -22.90 -30.23
C SER A 626 23.47 -21.98 -31.42
N ASN A 627 22.67 -20.93 -31.58
CA ASN A 627 22.73 -19.98 -32.68
C ASN A 627 22.55 -18.52 -32.20
N LEU A 628 22.74 -17.58 -33.13
CA LEU A 628 22.66 -16.15 -32.84
C LEU A 628 21.28 -15.68 -32.35
N ALA A 629 20.20 -16.27 -32.87
CA ALA A 629 18.84 -15.88 -32.48
C ALA A 629 18.55 -16.26 -31.02
N GLU A 630 18.89 -17.49 -30.63
CA GLU A 630 18.75 -17.97 -29.26
C GLU A 630 19.62 -17.19 -28.27
N TRP A 631 20.87 -16.85 -28.65
CA TRP A 631 21.70 -15.98 -27.84
C TRP A 631 21.10 -14.58 -27.67
N LYS A 632 20.56 -13.98 -28.74
CA LYS A 632 19.90 -12.67 -28.65
C LYS A 632 18.72 -12.68 -27.69
N GLU A 633 17.94 -13.76 -27.68
CA GLU A 633 16.84 -13.94 -26.74
C GLU A 633 17.34 -14.07 -25.30
N ARG A 634 18.37 -14.90 -25.04
CA ARG A 634 19.02 -14.96 -23.72
C ARG A 634 19.55 -13.59 -23.30
N ALA A 635 20.25 -12.90 -24.19
CA ALA A 635 20.84 -11.60 -23.91
C ALA A 635 19.79 -10.55 -23.55
N LYS A 636 18.65 -10.56 -24.23
CA LYS A 636 17.49 -9.71 -23.88
C LYS A 636 16.97 -10.05 -22.49
N ASN A 637 16.73 -11.34 -22.21
CA ASN A 637 16.21 -11.80 -20.92
C ASN A 637 17.16 -11.46 -19.75
N VAL A 638 18.48 -11.63 -19.94
CA VAL A 638 19.49 -11.26 -18.94
C VAL A 638 19.49 -9.74 -18.71
N ARG A 639 19.46 -8.90 -19.77
CA ARG A 639 19.40 -7.43 -19.61
C ARG A 639 18.16 -6.97 -18.87
N GLU A 640 16.99 -7.46 -19.26
CA GLU A 640 15.74 -7.12 -18.57
C GLU A 640 15.77 -7.55 -17.11
N SER A 641 16.33 -8.73 -16.82
CA SER A 641 16.40 -9.25 -15.46
C SER A 641 17.38 -8.47 -14.58
N ILE A 642 18.52 -8.03 -15.13
CA ILE A 642 19.43 -7.10 -14.44
C ILE A 642 18.70 -5.79 -14.12
N LEU A 643 18.00 -5.20 -15.10
CA LEU A 643 17.26 -3.94 -14.89
C LEU A 643 16.15 -4.09 -13.86
N ARG A 644 15.39 -5.19 -13.86
CA ARG A 644 14.40 -5.50 -12.82
C ARG A 644 15.06 -5.70 -11.46
N GLY A 645 16.15 -6.46 -11.41
CA GLY A 645 16.91 -6.72 -10.18
C GLY A 645 17.49 -5.45 -9.57
N MET A 646 17.84 -4.45 -10.38
CA MET A 646 18.26 -3.11 -9.93
C MET A 646 17.10 -2.14 -9.70
N GLU A 647 15.85 -2.52 -9.99
CA GLU A 647 14.69 -1.61 -10.00
C GLU A 647 14.87 -0.39 -10.94
N LEU A 648 15.53 -0.58 -12.08
CA LEU A 648 15.74 0.42 -13.13
C LEU A 648 14.82 0.22 -14.34
N LEU A 649 13.77 -0.60 -14.21
CA LEU A 649 12.75 -0.79 -15.24
C LEU A 649 11.37 -0.34 -14.70
N PRO A 650 10.73 0.70 -15.28
CA PRO A 650 11.29 1.61 -16.29
C PRO A 650 12.46 2.45 -15.75
N PHE A 651 13.28 2.99 -16.66
CA PHE A 651 14.35 3.91 -16.25
C PHE A 651 13.75 5.19 -15.64
N PRO A 652 14.42 5.80 -14.65
CA PRO A 652 14.05 7.12 -14.12
C PRO A 652 14.01 8.19 -15.21
N LYS A 653 13.19 9.22 -15.01
CA LYS A 653 13.18 10.37 -15.93
C LYS A 653 14.54 11.08 -15.86
N LYS A 654 15.16 11.31 -17.03
CA LYS A 654 16.43 12.05 -17.10
C LYS A 654 16.19 13.53 -16.76
N CYS A 655 16.93 14.04 -15.78
CA CYS A 655 17.00 15.49 -15.48
C CYS A 655 18.05 16.20 -16.37
N PRO A 656 18.03 17.54 -16.46
CA PRO A 656 19.16 18.30 -17.00
C PRO A 656 20.46 17.99 -16.24
N LEU A 657 21.59 17.88 -16.94
CA LEU A 657 22.88 17.55 -16.33
C LEU A 657 23.47 18.69 -15.48
N ASN A 658 23.20 19.95 -15.83
CA ASN A 658 23.73 21.14 -15.13
C ASN A 658 25.23 21.03 -14.76
N PRO A 659 26.13 20.78 -15.74
CA PRO A 659 27.52 20.49 -15.42
C PRO A 659 28.26 21.71 -14.88
N ILE A 660 29.00 21.52 -13.79
CA ILE A 660 29.97 22.45 -13.21
C ILE A 660 31.35 21.93 -13.58
N ILE A 661 32.15 22.72 -14.31
CA ILE A 661 33.52 22.35 -14.75
C ILE A 661 34.44 23.51 -14.40
N HIS A 662 35.47 23.27 -13.58
CA HIS A 662 36.35 24.32 -13.10
C HIS A 662 37.78 23.83 -12.79
N SER A 663 38.63 24.76 -12.33
CA SER A 663 40.01 24.52 -11.91
C SER A 663 40.87 23.85 -12.98
N LYS A 664 40.80 24.32 -14.23
CA LYS A 664 41.54 23.73 -15.35
C LYS A 664 43.05 23.80 -15.14
N ARG A 665 43.69 22.64 -15.13
CA ARG A 665 45.15 22.46 -15.01
C ARG A 665 45.71 21.89 -16.31
N LYS A 666 46.83 22.44 -16.77
CA LYS A 666 47.46 22.07 -18.04
C LYS A 666 48.82 21.41 -17.78
N TYR A 667 49.02 20.24 -18.37
CA TYR A 667 50.23 19.43 -18.26
C TYR A 667 50.78 19.05 -19.64
N ASP A 668 51.82 18.22 -19.68
CA ASP A 668 52.42 17.77 -20.94
C ASP A 668 51.48 16.83 -21.71
N GLY A 669 50.79 17.39 -22.71
CA GLY A 669 49.91 16.67 -23.64
C GLY A 669 48.44 16.56 -23.22
N TYR A 670 48.08 16.96 -21.99
CA TYR A 670 46.70 16.87 -21.48
C TYR A 670 46.31 18.01 -20.54
N THR A 671 45.02 18.13 -20.25
CA THR A 671 44.49 18.94 -19.14
C THR A 671 43.69 18.09 -18.16
N VAL A 672 43.53 18.57 -16.93
CA VAL A 672 42.64 18.00 -15.90
C VAL A 672 41.71 19.10 -15.39
N GLU A 673 40.42 18.79 -15.24
CA GLU A 673 39.40 19.68 -14.70
C GLU A 673 38.55 18.93 -13.66
N ASN A 674 38.07 19.65 -12.66
CA ASN A 674 37.13 19.10 -11.67
C ASN A 674 35.70 19.28 -12.19
N VAL A 675 34.88 18.24 -12.05
CA VAL A 675 33.54 18.19 -12.65
C VAL A 675 32.50 17.70 -11.67
N ALA A 676 31.36 18.40 -11.60
CA ALA A 676 30.12 17.89 -11.03
C ALA A 676 28.97 17.99 -12.03
N PHE A 677 28.01 17.06 -11.99
CA PHE A 677 26.75 17.16 -12.75
C PHE A 677 25.63 16.36 -12.07
N GLU A 678 24.37 16.70 -12.37
CA GLU A 678 23.19 16.04 -11.79
C GLU A 678 22.84 14.74 -12.53
N SER A 679 22.85 13.62 -11.79
CA SER A 679 22.32 12.34 -12.27
C SER A 679 20.83 12.18 -11.95
N LEU A 680 20.38 12.74 -10.84
CA LEU A 680 18.99 12.98 -10.44
C LEU A 680 18.90 14.42 -9.91
N PRO A 681 17.70 15.03 -9.82
CA PRO A 681 17.55 16.37 -9.25
C PRO A 681 18.29 16.53 -7.91
N GLY A 682 19.28 17.43 -7.87
CA GLY A 682 20.10 17.68 -6.68
C GLY A 682 21.09 16.57 -6.29
N VAL A 683 21.19 15.47 -7.03
CA VAL A 683 22.16 14.39 -6.78
C VAL A 683 23.35 14.52 -7.74
N PHE A 684 24.49 14.95 -7.21
CA PHE A 684 25.67 15.29 -8.00
C PHE A 684 26.67 14.13 -8.13
N VAL A 685 26.97 13.74 -9.36
CA VAL A 685 28.13 12.91 -9.71
C VAL A 685 29.35 13.81 -9.86
N THR A 686 30.43 13.48 -9.15
CA THR A 686 31.69 14.23 -9.14
C THR A 686 32.82 13.44 -9.79
N GLY A 687 33.84 14.12 -10.32
CA GLY A 687 34.98 13.46 -10.93
C GLY A 687 36.04 14.38 -11.51
N SER A 688 37.05 13.76 -12.12
CA SER A 688 38.14 14.42 -12.85
C SER A 688 38.00 14.16 -14.34
N LEU A 689 38.06 15.23 -15.14
CA LEU A 689 37.96 15.19 -16.59
C LEU A 689 39.30 15.51 -17.23
N TYR A 690 39.85 14.52 -17.92
CA TYR A 690 41.12 14.61 -18.63
C TYR A 690 40.87 14.83 -20.12
N ARG A 691 41.56 15.79 -20.72
CA ARG A 691 41.38 16.11 -22.15
C ARG A 691 42.71 16.18 -22.90
N PRO A 692 42.76 15.73 -24.17
CA PRO A 692 43.93 15.91 -25.03
C PRO A 692 44.15 17.39 -25.35
N LEU A 693 45.41 17.84 -25.33
CA LEU A 693 45.78 19.16 -25.84
C LEU A 693 45.91 19.19 -27.38
N LYS A 694 46.23 18.05 -28.01
CA LYS A 694 46.52 17.94 -29.44
C LYS A 694 45.84 16.70 -30.03
N GLY A 695 45.34 16.82 -31.26
CA GLY A 695 44.75 15.72 -32.02
C GLY A 695 43.54 16.16 -32.84
N LYS A 696 43.02 15.26 -33.67
CA LYS A 696 41.88 15.52 -34.55
C LYS A 696 40.58 15.30 -33.80
N ARG A 697 39.74 16.33 -33.72
CA ARG A 697 38.36 16.25 -33.19
C ARG A 697 37.40 15.63 -34.21
N PRO A 698 36.30 15.01 -33.77
CA PRO A 698 35.95 14.70 -32.37
C PRO A 698 36.86 13.61 -31.78
N PHE A 699 37.05 13.60 -30.46
CA PHE A 699 37.89 12.64 -29.73
C PHE A 699 37.09 11.42 -29.28
N ALA A 700 37.76 10.27 -29.14
CA ALA A 700 37.16 9.15 -28.41
C ALA A 700 36.91 9.56 -26.95
N ALA A 701 35.96 8.92 -26.26
CA ALA A 701 35.75 9.12 -24.83
C ALA A 701 35.93 7.83 -24.05
N ILE A 702 36.47 7.91 -22.84
CA ILE A 702 36.69 6.75 -21.98
C ILE A 702 36.20 7.04 -20.57
N LEU A 703 35.24 6.25 -20.10
CA LEU A 703 34.78 6.29 -18.72
C LEU A 703 35.67 5.37 -17.86
N CYS A 704 36.18 5.90 -16.76
CA CYS A 704 37.08 5.20 -15.84
C CYS A 704 36.45 5.11 -14.45
N PRO A 705 35.57 4.14 -14.16
CA PRO A 705 35.17 3.86 -12.79
C PRO A 705 36.34 3.28 -11.98
N HIS A 706 36.45 3.65 -10.71
CA HIS A 706 37.49 3.14 -9.80
C HIS A 706 37.03 1.87 -9.05
N GLY A 707 37.97 1.12 -8.46
CA GLY A 707 37.71 -0.06 -7.63
C GLY A 707 37.60 0.26 -6.14
N HIS A 708 37.49 -0.78 -5.32
CA HIS A 708 37.38 -0.71 -3.86
C HIS A 708 38.75 -0.70 -3.18
N TRP A 709 39.42 0.45 -3.23
CA TRP A 709 40.67 0.66 -2.51
C TRP A 709 40.47 1.80 -1.54
N GLY A 710 40.47 1.48 -0.25
CA GLY A 710 39.96 2.37 0.82
C GLY A 710 40.97 2.83 1.85
N SER A 711 42.27 2.54 1.67
CA SER A 711 43.28 3.07 2.57
C SER A 711 43.50 4.57 2.30
N SER A 712 43.96 5.34 3.28
CA SER A 712 44.11 6.80 3.16
C SER A 712 44.99 7.25 1.99
N ASN A 713 45.99 6.43 1.64
CA ASN A 713 46.94 6.66 0.55
C ASN A 713 46.57 5.88 -0.73
N ASP A 714 45.49 5.11 -0.68
CA ASP A 714 45.04 4.25 -1.75
C ASP A 714 43.52 4.34 -1.87
N TYR A 715 43.03 5.49 -2.37
CA TYR A 715 41.64 5.93 -2.22
C TYR A 715 41.00 6.36 -3.56
N GLY A 716 40.02 5.60 -4.03
CA GLY A 716 39.12 5.98 -5.14
C GLY A 716 39.83 6.48 -6.42
N ARG A 717 39.30 7.56 -7.03
CA ARG A 717 39.87 8.16 -8.25
C ARG A 717 41.19 8.92 -8.03
N PHE A 718 41.58 9.15 -6.78
CA PHE A 718 42.76 9.94 -6.41
C PHE A 718 44.06 9.15 -6.52
N ARG A 719 43.97 7.82 -6.68
CA ARG A 719 45.13 6.94 -6.73
C ARG A 719 46.13 7.30 -7.85
N PRO A 720 47.44 7.16 -7.64
CA PRO A 720 48.45 7.44 -8.67
C PRO A 720 48.27 6.63 -9.96
N ASP A 721 47.90 5.36 -9.89
CA ASP A 721 47.67 4.51 -11.07
C ASP A 721 46.43 4.95 -11.86
N MET A 722 45.42 5.49 -11.19
CA MET A 722 44.23 6.07 -11.84
C MET A 722 44.59 7.33 -12.64
N GLN A 723 45.34 8.24 -12.00
CA GLN A 723 45.77 9.48 -12.64
C GLN A 723 46.68 9.20 -13.84
N LYS A 724 47.64 8.26 -13.69
CA LYS A 724 48.48 7.76 -14.79
C LYS A 724 47.66 7.18 -15.94
N ARG A 725 46.67 6.33 -15.64
CA ARG A 725 45.76 5.78 -16.65
C ARG A 725 45.04 6.87 -17.44
N CYS A 726 44.41 7.80 -16.74
CA CYS A 726 43.56 8.80 -17.36
C CYS A 726 44.37 9.83 -18.16
N ALA A 727 45.50 10.30 -17.61
CA ALA A 727 46.40 11.22 -18.30
C ALA A 727 47.04 10.60 -19.56
N THR A 728 47.44 9.31 -19.48
CA THR A 728 48.02 8.59 -20.62
C THR A 728 47.01 8.41 -21.74
N LEU A 729 45.81 7.93 -21.43
CA LEU A 729 44.72 7.83 -22.40
C LEU A 729 44.33 9.20 -22.99
N ALA A 730 44.39 10.27 -22.18
CA ALA A 730 44.16 11.61 -22.66
C ALA A 730 45.22 12.08 -23.66
N ARG A 731 46.50 11.87 -23.35
CA ARG A 731 47.61 12.19 -24.27
C ARG A 731 47.54 11.38 -25.57
N MET A 732 47.08 10.13 -25.51
CA MET A 732 46.83 9.28 -26.68
C MET A 732 45.67 9.79 -27.57
N GLY A 733 44.80 10.69 -27.08
CA GLY A 733 43.75 11.35 -27.86
C GLY A 733 42.31 11.04 -27.42
N ALA A 734 42.08 10.65 -26.17
CA ALA A 734 40.74 10.42 -25.62
C ALA A 734 40.33 11.46 -24.58
N VAL A 735 39.06 11.83 -24.53
CA VAL A 735 38.48 12.54 -23.38
C VAL A 735 38.18 11.49 -22.31
N VAL A 736 38.82 11.59 -21.15
CA VAL A 736 38.71 10.56 -20.10
C VAL A 736 38.02 11.13 -18.87
N PHE A 737 36.98 10.45 -18.39
CA PHE A 737 36.27 10.87 -17.18
C PHE A 737 36.39 9.81 -16.08
N ALA A 738 37.01 10.19 -14.97
CA ALA A 738 37.15 9.38 -13.77
C ALA A 738 36.23 9.94 -12.68
N TYR A 739 35.15 9.23 -12.37
CA TYR A 739 34.13 9.70 -11.43
C TYR A 739 34.14 8.95 -10.11
N ASP A 740 33.68 9.62 -9.06
CA ASP A 740 33.52 9.05 -7.74
C ASP A 740 32.37 8.05 -7.72
N MET A 741 32.62 6.88 -7.14
CA MET A 741 31.56 6.01 -6.69
C MET A 741 30.79 6.65 -5.52
N VAL A 742 29.53 6.27 -5.37
CA VAL A 742 28.68 6.75 -4.27
C VAL A 742 29.35 6.45 -2.93
N GLY A 743 29.52 7.46 -2.09
CA GLY A 743 30.21 7.36 -0.80
C GLY A 743 31.73 7.40 -0.86
N TRP A 744 32.30 7.81 -2.00
CA TRP A 744 33.73 8.08 -2.19
C TRP A 744 33.95 9.54 -2.61
N GLY A 745 35.14 10.08 -2.32
CA GLY A 745 35.51 11.45 -2.68
C GLY A 745 34.48 12.46 -2.15
N ASP A 746 34.05 13.39 -3.00
CA ASP A 746 33.09 14.44 -2.65
C ASP A 746 31.76 13.90 -2.09
N TRP A 747 31.36 12.67 -2.46
CA TRP A 747 30.18 12.04 -1.87
C TRP A 747 30.36 11.77 -0.38
N LYS A 748 31.54 11.28 0.02
CA LYS A 748 31.84 10.95 1.43
C LYS A 748 31.85 12.21 2.29
N GLU A 749 32.46 13.28 1.79
CA GLU A 749 32.49 14.58 2.47
C GLU A 749 31.09 15.17 2.65
N ALA A 750 30.17 14.85 1.73
CA ALA A 750 28.76 15.20 1.85
C ALA A 750 27.91 14.19 2.67
N GLY A 751 28.55 13.31 3.44
CA GLY A 751 27.89 12.37 4.35
C GLY A 751 27.31 11.11 3.70
N TRP A 752 27.56 10.86 2.40
CA TRP A 752 27.07 9.66 1.74
C TRP A 752 27.87 8.42 2.15
N LYS A 753 27.16 7.32 2.37
CA LYS A 753 27.75 6.03 2.74
C LYS A 753 27.76 5.06 1.56
N HIS A 754 28.91 4.47 1.28
CA HIS A 754 29.05 3.47 0.21
C HIS A 754 28.23 2.20 0.47
N GLY A 755 28.01 1.83 1.74
CA GLY A 755 27.20 0.68 2.14
C GLY A 755 25.67 0.90 2.12
N ARG A 756 25.17 2.03 1.61
CA ARG A 756 23.73 2.35 1.64
C ARG A 756 22.89 1.32 0.87
N PRO A 757 21.62 1.09 1.26
CA PRO A 757 20.72 0.24 0.49
C PRO A 757 20.59 0.71 -0.96
N LYS A 758 20.44 -0.25 -1.88
CA LYS A 758 20.27 -0.02 -3.33
C LYS A 758 21.39 0.83 -3.97
N VAL A 759 22.60 0.83 -3.40
CA VAL A 759 23.73 1.59 -3.97
C VAL A 759 24.11 1.12 -5.37
N LEU A 760 23.93 -0.17 -5.71
CA LEU A 760 24.11 -0.70 -7.07
C LEU A 760 23.21 0.02 -8.09
N LYS A 761 21.92 0.22 -7.77
CA LYS A 761 20.98 0.98 -8.60
C LYS A 761 21.49 2.39 -8.89
N LEU A 762 21.86 3.12 -7.85
CA LEU A 762 22.35 4.50 -7.97
C LEU A 762 23.68 4.56 -8.73
N GLN A 763 24.60 3.64 -8.44
CA GLN A 763 25.90 3.58 -9.09
C GLN A 763 25.76 3.31 -10.59
N THR A 764 24.95 2.33 -10.98
CA THR A 764 24.69 2.02 -12.40
C THR A 764 24.01 3.20 -13.10
N TRP A 765 23.03 3.85 -12.45
CA TRP A 765 22.41 5.05 -12.99
C TRP A 765 23.42 6.19 -13.18
N ASN A 766 24.29 6.44 -12.19
CA ASN A 766 25.37 7.42 -12.29
C ASN A 766 26.32 7.10 -13.45
N SER A 767 26.63 5.82 -13.69
CA SER A 767 27.42 5.37 -14.84
C SER A 767 26.74 5.73 -16.18
N ILE A 768 25.44 5.46 -16.32
CA ILE A 768 24.64 5.83 -17.51
C ILE A 768 24.64 7.35 -17.71
N ARG A 769 24.46 8.11 -16.62
CA ARG A 769 24.45 9.58 -16.63
C ARG A 769 25.83 10.17 -16.90
N ALA A 770 26.90 9.49 -16.51
CA ALA A 770 28.27 9.87 -16.88
C ALA A 770 28.52 9.72 -18.39
N VAL A 771 27.91 8.73 -19.05
CA VAL A 771 27.92 8.64 -20.51
C VAL A 771 27.12 9.79 -21.12
N ASP A 772 25.96 10.16 -20.56
CA ASP A 772 25.22 11.35 -21.00
C ASP A 772 26.08 12.62 -20.88
N PHE A 773 26.84 12.76 -19.79
CA PHE A 773 27.78 13.86 -19.62
C PHE A 773 28.88 13.86 -20.68
N LEU A 774 29.57 12.74 -20.91
CA LEU A 774 30.60 12.64 -21.95
C LEU A 774 30.07 13.02 -23.34
N VAL A 775 28.87 12.53 -23.69
CA VAL A 775 28.18 12.82 -24.96
C VAL A 775 27.71 14.28 -25.05
N SER A 776 27.55 14.97 -23.93
CA SER A 776 27.21 16.41 -23.95
C SER A 776 28.40 17.32 -24.33
N LEU A 777 29.62 16.80 -24.28
CA LEU A 777 30.83 17.53 -24.64
C LEU A 777 30.99 17.57 -26.17
N LYS A 778 31.01 18.78 -26.75
CA LYS A 778 31.05 18.99 -28.21
C LYS A 778 32.26 18.35 -28.90
N GLU A 779 33.34 18.15 -28.15
CA GLU A 779 34.57 17.53 -28.63
C GLU A 779 34.58 16.00 -28.60
N VAL A 780 33.52 15.32 -28.13
CA VAL A 780 33.44 13.85 -28.02
C VAL A 780 32.75 13.22 -29.22
N ASP A 781 33.30 12.10 -29.69
CA ASP A 781 32.71 11.25 -30.72
C ASP A 781 31.78 10.22 -30.08
N HIS A 782 30.48 10.37 -30.33
CA HIS A 782 29.45 9.53 -29.71
C HIS A 782 29.53 8.05 -30.13
N LYS A 783 30.29 7.71 -31.18
CA LYS A 783 30.49 6.34 -31.64
C LYS A 783 31.75 5.67 -31.08
N ARG A 784 32.62 6.42 -30.41
CA ARG A 784 33.91 5.94 -29.89
C ARG A 784 34.00 6.13 -28.38
N ILE A 785 33.06 5.53 -27.66
CA ILE A 785 33.00 5.57 -26.19
C ILE A 785 33.46 4.23 -25.64
N ALA A 786 34.37 4.23 -24.67
CA ALA A 786 34.81 3.03 -23.98
C ALA A 786 34.63 3.13 -22.46
N VAL A 787 34.70 1.99 -21.79
CA VAL A 787 34.72 1.92 -20.33
C VAL A 787 35.80 0.96 -19.85
N THR A 788 36.55 1.39 -18.83
CA THR A 788 37.56 0.53 -18.18
C THR A 788 37.76 0.84 -16.70
N GLY A 789 37.79 -0.21 -15.89
CA GLY A 789 38.04 -0.13 -14.46
C GLY A 789 38.43 -1.49 -13.89
N ALA A 790 39.02 -1.49 -12.70
CA ALA A 790 39.41 -2.70 -11.98
C ALA A 790 38.52 -2.94 -10.76
N SER A 791 38.38 -4.20 -10.33
CA SER A 791 37.58 -4.58 -9.15
C SER A 791 36.12 -4.11 -9.30
N GLY A 792 35.56 -3.40 -8.32
CA GLY A 792 34.25 -2.74 -8.44
C GLY A 792 34.09 -1.87 -9.69
N GLY A 793 35.16 -1.23 -10.18
CA GLY A 793 35.17 -0.51 -11.46
C GLY A 793 35.08 -1.44 -12.66
N GLY A 794 35.63 -2.66 -12.55
CA GLY A 794 35.42 -3.75 -13.51
C GLY A 794 33.96 -4.20 -13.54
N THR A 795 33.32 -4.28 -12.35
CA THR A 795 31.87 -4.56 -12.23
C THR A 795 31.05 -3.53 -12.98
N GLN A 796 31.31 -2.24 -12.75
CA GLN A 796 30.63 -1.16 -13.47
C GLN A 796 30.94 -1.18 -14.98
N SER A 797 32.14 -1.60 -15.39
CA SER A 797 32.52 -1.68 -16.80
C SER A 797 31.67 -2.70 -17.56
N PHE A 798 31.55 -3.94 -17.07
CA PHE A 798 30.75 -4.95 -17.77
C PHE A 798 29.24 -4.71 -17.61
N LEU A 799 28.76 -4.18 -16.47
CA LEU A 799 27.34 -3.85 -16.28
C LEU A 799 26.89 -2.70 -17.19
N LEU A 800 27.64 -1.59 -17.23
CA LEU A 800 27.33 -0.48 -18.12
C LEU A 800 27.38 -0.91 -19.57
N THR A 801 28.37 -1.72 -19.95
CA THR A 801 28.43 -2.28 -21.31
C THR A 801 27.19 -3.12 -21.62
N ALA A 802 26.75 -3.98 -20.70
CA ALA A 802 25.57 -4.81 -20.92
C ALA A 802 24.28 -3.98 -21.09
N LEU A 803 24.16 -2.85 -20.40
CA LEU A 803 22.93 -2.06 -20.29
C LEU A 803 22.87 -0.82 -21.20
N ASP A 804 24.00 -0.33 -21.70
CA ASP A 804 24.10 0.87 -22.54
C ASP A 804 24.82 0.56 -23.85
N ASP A 805 24.06 0.62 -24.95
CA ASP A 805 24.55 0.30 -26.29
C ASP A 805 25.54 1.33 -26.84
N ARG A 806 25.68 2.51 -26.20
CA ARG A 806 26.63 3.55 -26.62
C ARG A 806 28.09 3.18 -26.31
N ILE A 807 28.32 2.25 -25.38
CA ILE A 807 29.67 1.75 -25.10
C ILE A 807 30.14 0.94 -26.30
N ALA A 808 31.16 1.41 -27.00
CA ALA A 808 31.75 0.78 -28.18
C ALA A 808 32.88 -0.21 -27.83
N VAL A 809 33.61 0.01 -26.74
CA VAL A 809 34.74 -0.84 -26.30
C VAL A 809 34.72 -1.04 -24.78
N SER A 810 34.94 -2.26 -24.31
CA SER A 810 34.86 -2.61 -22.88
C SER A 810 36.14 -3.28 -22.37
N VAL A 811 36.71 -2.80 -21.27
CA VAL A 811 37.92 -3.40 -20.68
C VAL A 811 37.73 -3.60 -19.17
N PRO A 812 36.91 -4.58 -18.74
CA PRO A 812 36.79 -4.96 -17.34
C PRO A 812 38.09 -5.63 -16.87
N THR A 813 38.67 -5.10 -15.80
CA THR A 813 39.98 -5.54 -15.28
C THR A 813 39.80 -6.22 -13.91
N VAL A 814 40.42 -7.38 -13.73
CA VAL A 814 40.49 -8.16 -12.48
C VAL A 814 39.14 -8.35 -11.75
N MET A 815 38.06 -8.56 -12.51
CA MET A 815 36.71 -8.70 -11.92
C MET A 815 35.83 -9.78 -12.54
N VAL A 816 35.88 -10.01 -13.86
CA VAL A 816 35.00 -10.99 -14.51
C VAL A 816 35.30 -12.39 -14.01
N SER A 817 34.33 -13.00 -13.32
CA SER A 817 34.44 -14.32 -12.70
C SER A 817 33.08 -15.00 -12.68
N ALA A 818 33.05 -16.32 -12.88
CA ALA A 818 31.82 -17.10 -12.77
C ALA A 818 31.53 -17.56 -11.32
N HIS A 819 32.52 -17.47 -10.42
CA HIS A 819 32.40 -17.96 -9.03
C HIS A 819 32.39 -16.82 -7.99
N PHE A 820 33.03 -15.69 -8.30
CA PHE A 820 33.04 -14.51 -7.44
C PHE A 820 32.17 -13.38 -8.01
N PHE A 821 31.22 -12.89 -7.20
CA PHE A 821 30.17 -11.98 -7.66
C PHE A 821 30.37 -10.52 -7.23
N GLY A 822 31.47 -10.21 -6.55
CA GLY A 822 31.69 -8.92 -5.90
C GLY A 822 31.31 -8.96 -4.42
N GLY A 823 32.14 -8.34 -3.59
CA GLY A 823 32.00 -8.35 -2.13
C GLY A 823 31.20 -7.18 -1.57
N CYS A 824 30.82 -6.21 -2.41
CA CYS A 824 30.17 -4.97 -1.99
C CYS A 824 28.72 -4.86 -2.48
N ASN A 825 27.89 -4.11 -1.76
CA ASN A 825 26.52 -3.81 -2.14
C ASN A 825 26.41 -3.08 -3.49
N CYS A 826 27.46 -2.39 -3.94
CA CYS A 826 27.50 -1.70 -5.23
C CYS A 826 27.81 -2.62 -6.43
N GLU A 827 28.07 -3.90 -6.17
CA GLU A 827 28.35 -4.93 -7.18
C GLU A 827 27.24 -5.96 -7.23
N SER A 828 26.79 -6.40 -6.05
CA SER A 828 25.90 -7.56 -5.89
C SER A 828 24.86 -7.40 -4.77
N GLY A 829 24.65 -6.18 -4.27
CA GLY A 829 23.68 -5.89 -3.20
C GLY A 829 22.21 -5.90 -3.62
N MET A 830 21.91 -6.26 -4.87
CA MET A 830 20.56 -6.37 -5.43
C MET A 830 20.48 -7.62 -6.33
N PRO A 831 19.30 -8.22 -6.56
CA PRO A 831 19.16 -9.52 -7.24
C PRO A 831 19.32 -9.43 -8.77
N ILE A 832 20.50 -9.05 -9.24
CA ILE A 832 20.80 -8.94 -10.67
C ILE A 832 21.26 -10.28 -11.28
N HIS A 833 21.74 -11.19 -10.43
CA HIS A 833 22.29 -12.48 -10.85
C HIS A 833 21.29 -13.61 -10.80
N LYS A 834 20.37 -13.58 -9.83
CA LYS A 834 19.46 -14.69 -9.59
C LYS A 834 18.11 -14.20 -9.09
N SER A 835 17.07 -14.71 -9.72
CA SER A 835 15.69 -14.67 -9.25
C SER A 835 15.10 -16.09 -9.39
N GLN A 836 13.79 -16.24 -9.25
CA GLN A 836 13.15 -17.54 -9.51
C GLN A 836 13.08 -17.87 -11.01
N THR A 837 13.05 -16.85 -11.87
CA THR A 837 12.90 -16.97 -13.32
C THR A 837 14.17 -16.66 -14.10
N HIS A 838 15.21 -16.18 -13.41
CA HIS A 838 16.47 -15.74 -14.00
C HIS A 838 17.67 -16.28 -13.24
N GLU A 839 18.68 -16.70 -13.98
CA GLU A 839 19.97 -17.11 -13.43
C GLU A 839 21.09 -16.71 -14.41
N THR A 840 22.06 -15.94 -13.93
CA THR A 840 23.25 -15.48 -14.66
C THR A 840 24.45 -15.32 -13.70
N ASN A 841 25.61 -14.94 -14.20
CA ASN A 841 26.81 -14.59 -13.43
C ASN A 841 27.63 -13.52 -14.15
N ASN A 842 28.68 -12.98 -13.53
CA ASN A 842 29.45 -11.86 -14.12
C ASN A 842 30.05 -12.19 -15.49
N THR A 843 30.39 -13.45 -15.74
CA THR A 843 30.90 -13.92 -17.04
C THR A 843 29.83 -13.89 -18.13
N ASP A 844 28.62 -14.36 -17.82
CA ASP A 844 27.48 -14.34 -18.74
C ASP A 844 26.99 -12.90 -19.01
N ILE A 845 27.06 -12.02 -18.00
CA ILE A 845 26.82 -10.58 -18.18
C ILE A 845 27.90 -9.95 -19.08
N ALA A 846 29.19 -10.26 -18.86
CA ALA A 846 30.27 -9.71 -19.68
C ALA A 846 30.15 -10.13 -21.15
N ALA A 847 29.63 -11.34 -21.44
CA ALA A 847 29.37 -11.82 -22.79
C ALA A 847 28.34 -10.98 -23.56
N LEU A 848 27.47 -10.20 -22.88
CA LEU A 848 26.50 -9.28 -23.50
C LEU A 848 27.17 -8.10 -24.24
N ALA A 849 28.48 -7.93 -24.10
CA ALA A 849 29.25 -7.01 -24.92
C ALA A 849 29.27 -7.42 -26.40
N ALA A 850 29.20 -8.72 -26.71
CA ALA A 850 29.26 -9.22 -28.08
C ALA A 850 28.21 -8.54 -29.00
N PRO A 851 28.61 -8.07 -30.20
CA PRO A 851 29.89 -8.27 -30.87
C PRO A 851 30.91 -7.11 -30.69
N ARG A 852 30.72 -6.24 -29.71
CA ARG A 852 31.57 -5.05 -29.50
C ARG A 852 32.93 -5.45 -28.92
N PRO A 853 34.05 -4.81 -29.29
CA PRO A 853 35.36 -5.16 -28.76
C PRO A 853 35.43 -5.18 -27.23
N GLN A 854 35.97 -6.27 -26.68
CA GLN A 854 36.17 -6.43 -25.25
C GLN A 854 37.53 -7.07 -24.93
N LEU A 855 38.21 -6.55 -23.90
CA LEU A 855 39.43 -7.13 -23.36
C LEU A 855 39.20 -7.51 -21.90
N LEU A 856 39.38 -8.79 -21.58
CA LEU A 856 39.40 -9.28 -20.20
C LEU A 856 40.83 -9.23 -19.69
N ILE A 857 41.09 -8.43 -18.65
CA ILE A 857 42.40 -8.45 -17.98
C ILE A 857 42.26 -9.23 -16.68
N SER A 858 43.03 -10.30 -16.52
CA SER A 858 42.96 -11.20 -15.36
C SER A 858 44.36 -11.46 -14.77
N ASN A 859 44.41 -11.99 -13.53
CA ASN A 859 45.65 -12.36 -12.85
C ASN A 859 45.50 -13.68 -12.09
N GLY A 860 46.61 -14.25 -11.59
CA GLY A 860 46.59 -15.55 -10.91
C GLY A 860 46.39 -15.52 -9.39
N LYS A 861 46.49 -14.35 -8.73
CA LYS A 861 46.38 -14.22 -7.27
C LYS A 861 45.01 -13.77 -6.78
N ASP A 862 44.00 -13.66 -7.65
CA ASP A 862 42.61 -13.40 -7.28
C ASP A 862 41.60 -14.31 -8.00
N TRP A 863 40.31 -14.01 -7.83
CA TRP A 863 39.18 -14.75 -8.40
C TRP A 863 39.13 -14.77 -9.94
N THR A 864 40.02 -14.06 -10.63
CA THR A 864 40.15 -14.10 -12.10
C THR A 864 41.20 -15.11 -12.58
N LYS A 865 41.83 -15.87 -11.68
CA LYS A 865 42.81 -16.91 -12.02
C LYS A 865 42.33 -17.94 -13.06
N ASN A 866 41.02 -18.19 -13.10
CA ASN A 866 40.41 -19.16 -13.99
C ASN A 866 40.03 -18.59 -15.37
N THR A 867 40.14 -17.28 -15.58
CA THR A 867 39.68 -16.61 -16.81
C THR A 867 40.21 -17.24 -18.09
N PRO A 868 41.51 -17.61 -18.21
CA PRO A 868 42.01 -18.23 -19.44
C PRO A 868 41.33 -19.53 -19.82
N HIS A 869 40.84 -20.28 -18.83
CA HIS A 869 40.36 -21.66 -18.99
C HIS A 869 38.84 -21.80 -18.82
N VAL A 870 38.18 -20.83 -18.19
CA VAL A 870 36.74 -20.90 -17.85
C VAL A 870 35.98 -19.73 -18.47
N GLU A 871 36.24 -18.51 -18.01
CA GLU A 871 35.43 -17.34 -18.39
C GLU A 871 35.68 -16.89 -19.84
N PHE A 872 36.95 -16.79 -20.26
CA PHE A 872 37.29 -16.35 -21.62
C PHE A 872 36.79 -17.33 -22.70
N PRO A 873 36.95 -18.66 -22.57
CA PRO A 873 36.38 -19.61 -23.54
C PRO A 873 34.86 -19.48 -23.68
N TYR A 874 34.12 -19.29 -22.58
CA TYR A 874 32.67 -19.09 -22.62
C TYR A 874 32.30 -17.83 -23.42
N ILE A 875 32.90 -16.68 -23.08
CA ILE A 875 32.63 -15.40 -23.76
C ILE A 875 33.04 -15.49 -25.23
N ARG A 876 34.20 -16.06 -25.54
CA ARG A 876 34.67 -16.25 -26.92
C ARG A 876 33.71 -17.09 -27.76
N ASN A 877 33.07 -18.12 -27.18
CA ASN A 877 32.06 -18.91 -27.88
C ASN A 877 30.83 -18.09 -28.25
N VAL A 878 30.42 -17.13 -27.41
CA VAL A 878 29.37 -16.17 -27.75
C VAL A 878 29.79 -15.28 -28.92
N TYR A 879 31.01 -14.72 -28.90
CA TYR A 879 31.51 -13.88 -30.01
C TYR A 879 31.59 -14.64 -31.35
N LYS A 880 31.85 -15.95 -31.34
CA LYS A 880 31.81 -16.79 -32.55
C LYS A 880 30.42 -16.81 -33.21
N LEU A 881 29.33 -16.75 -32.44
CA LEU A 881 27.96 -16.68 -32.99
C LEU A 881 27.72 -15.42 -33.83
N PHE A 882 28.50 -14.36 -33.58
CA PHE A 882 28.47 -13.11 -34.34
C PHE A 882 29.53 -13.04 -35.44
N GLY A 883 30.40 -14.05 -35.59
CA GLY A 883 31.58 -13.96 -36.44
C GLY A 883 32.60 -12.93 -35.97
N ALA A 884 32.62 -12.60 -34.67
CA ALA A 884 33.42 -11.52 -34.08
C ALA A 884 34.49 -12.04 -33.10
N GLY A 885 34.95 -13.29 -33.26
CA GLY A 885 35.88 -13.93 -32.33
C GLY A 885 37.24 -13.23 -32.16
N ASP A 886 37.61 -12.38 -33.12
CA ASP A 886 38.81 -11.54 -33.16
C ASP A 886 38.67 -10.22 -32.35
N LYS A 887 37.46 -9.91 -31.87
CA LYS A 887 37.15 -8.71 -31.08
C LYS A 887 37.16 -8.96 -29.56
N ILE A 888 37.43 -10.18 -29.13
CA ILE A 888 37.52 -10.56 -27.72
C ILE A 888 38.91 -11.10 -27.40
N GLU A 889 39.60 -10.45 -26.47
CA GLU A 889 40.97 -10.80 -26.07
C GLU A 889 41.04 -11.05 -24.54
N ASN A 890 42.02 -11.84 -24.10
CA ASN A 890 42.35 -11.98 -22.68
C ASN A 890 43.86 -11.73 -22.46
N VAL A 891 44.18 -10.79 -21.59
CA VAL A 891 45.52 -10.60 -21.05
C VAL A 891 45.52 -11.19 -19.64
N HIS A 892 46.19 -12.34 -19.47
CA HIS A 892 46.32 -13.01 -18.19
C HIS A 892 47.73 -12.87 -17.62
N LEU A 893 47.81 -12.44 -16.36
CA LEU A 893 49.06 -12.16 -15.64
C LEU A 893 49.17 -13.11 -14.43
N PRO A 894 49.66 -14.35 -14.63
CA PRO A 894 49.54 -15.43 -13.64
C PRO A 894 50.25 -15.12 -12.31
N GLU A 895 51.37 -14.38 -12.34
CA GLU A 895 52.15 -14.07 -11.14
C GLU A 895 51.71 -12.78 -10.42
N GLU A 896 50.78 -12.04 -10.99
CA GLU A 896 50.35 -10.74 -10.47
C GLU A 896 49.12 -10.83 -9.56
N GLY A 897 48.86 -9.74 -8.83
CA GLY A 897 47.70 -9.61 -7.93
C GLY A 897 46.67 -8.57 -8.35
N HIS A 898 45.76 -8.32 -7.41
CA HIS A 898 44.55 -7.52 -7.59
C HIS A 898 44.82 -6.00 -7.58
N ASP A 899 45.07 -5.43 -8.75
CA ASP A 899 45.30 -3.99 -8.94
C ASP A 899 44.92 -3.53 -10.37
N TYR A 900 45.19 -2.25 -10.69
CA TYR A 900 45.28 -1.75 -12.06
C TYR A 900 46.69 -1.18 -12.34
N GLY A 901 47.70 -1.99 -12.03
CA GLY A 901 49.12 -1.71 -12.19
C GLY A 901 49.57 -1.50 -13.65
N LEU A 902 50.86 -1.18 -13.84
CA LEU A 902 51.41 -0.81 -15.14
C LEU A 902 51.18 -1.90 -16.21
N SER A 903 51.51 -3.15 -15.91
CA SER A 903 51.31 -4.31 -16.80
C SER A 903 49.89 -4.41 -17.35
N LYS A 904 48.88 -4.25 -16.49
CA LYS A 904 47.46 -4.23 -16.85
C LYS A 904 47.12 -3.01 -17.70
N ARG A 905 47.65 -1.83 -17.36
CA ARG A 905 47.50 -0.61 -18.18
C ARG A 905 48.10 -0.77 -19.57
N LEU A 906 49.25 -1.42 -19.71
CA LEU A 906 49.87 -1.67 -21.02
C LEU A 906 48.94 -2.48 -21.94
N GLY A 907 48.31 -3.53 -21.41
CA GLY A 907 47.31 -4.32 -22.15
C GLY A 907 46.11 -3.46 -22.56
N ALA A 908 45.56 -2.69 -21.63
CA ALA A 908 44.43 -1.80 -21.88
C ALA A 908 44.75 -0.72 -22.93
N TYR A 909 45.91 -0.06 -22.84
CA TYR A 909 46.32 0.99 -23.78
C TYR A 909 46.42 0.46 -25.21
N LYS A 910 47.06 -0.70 -25.40
CA LYS A 910 47.20 -1.32 -26.72
C LYS A 910 45.84 -1.65 -27.34
N PHE A 911 44.94 -2.24 -26.55
CA PHE A 911 43.62 -2.62 -27.01
C PHE A 911 42.71 -1.41 -27.30
N LEU A 912 42.69 -0.42 -26.41
CA LEU A 912 41.93 0.81 -26.58
C LEU A 912 42.45 1.63 -27.77
N ALA A 913 43.76 1.69 -27.98
CA ALA A 913 44.33 2.35 -29.15
C ALA A 913 43.89 1.70 -30.46
N LYS A 914 43.95 0.37 -30.54
CA LYS A 914 43.48 -0.41 -31.71
C LYS A 914 42.01 -0.14 -32.02
N HIS A 915 41.14 -0.18 -31.03
CA HIS A 915 39.69 -0.14 -31.26
C HIS A 915 39.06 1.26 -31.24
N LEU A 916 39.73 2.27 -30.65
CA LEU A 916 39.27 3.67 -30.67
C LEU A 916 40.09 4.56 -31.60
N GLY A 917 41.16 4.05 -32.22
CA GLY A 917 42.07 4.83 -33.05
C GLY A 917 42.85 5.88 -32.25
N LEU A 918 43.41 5.47 -31.10
CA LEU A 918 44.27 6.35 -30.28
C LEU A 918 45.73 6.26 -30.73
N SER A 919 46.48 7.33 -30.49
CA SER A 919 47.90 7.48 -30.87
C SER A 919 48.83 6.92 -29.78
N LEU A 920 49.24 5.65 -29.89
CA LEU A 920 50.24 5.05 -29.00
C LEU A 920 51.60 5.73 -29.09
N ASP A 921 51.99 6.17 -30.29
CA ASP A 921 53.24 6.89 -30.59
C ASP A 921 53.45 8.13 -29.71
N LYS A 922 52.37 8.77 -29.25
CA LYS A 922 52.45 9.94 -28.36
C LYS A 922 52.90 9.63 -26.94
N VAL A 923 52.94 8.36 -26.58
CA VAL A 923 53.29 7.84 -25.24
C VAL A 923 54.27 6.68 -25.33
N THR A 924 54.95 6.50 -26.45
CA THR A 924 55.96 5.45 -26.65
C THR A 924 57.35 6.06 -26.74
N LYS A 925 58.31 5.51 -26.00
CA LYS A 925 59.74 5.87 -26.06
C LYS A 925 60.37 5.36 -27.35
N SER A 926 61.58 5.83 -27.66
CA SER A 926 62.37 5.34 -28.80
C SER A 926 62.66 3.84 -28.78
N ASP A 927 62.65 3.20 -27.59
CA ASP A 927 62.84 1.75 -27.41
C ASP A 927 61.54 0.93 -27.57
N GLY A 928 60.41 1.57 -27.88
CA GLY A 928 59.11 0.92 -28.05
C GLY A 928 58.32 0.69 -26.75
N THR A 929 58.85 1.07 -25.58
CA THR A 929 58.13 0.98 -24.30
C THR A 929 57.19 2.16 -24.06
N ILE A 930 56.12 1.96 -23.29
CA ILE A 930 55.20 3.06 -22.92
C ILE A 930 55.84 3.95 -21.85
N ASP A 931 55.77 5.25 -22.05
CA ASP A 931 56.20 6.27 -21.10
C ASP A 931 55.02 6.89 -20.37
N GLU A 932 55.01 6.79 -19.03
CA GLU A 932 54.08 7.51 -18.15
C GLU A 932 54.79 8.58 -17.30
N SER A 933 56.08 8.84 -17.52
CA SER A 933 56.89 9.75 -16.68
C SER A 933 56.44 11.21 -16.78
N PHE A 934 55.75 11.58 -17.85
CA PHE A 934 55.17 12.92 -18.05
C PHE A 934 53.94 13.19 -17.17
N VAL A 935 53.35 12.16 -16.55
CA VAL A 935 52.12 12.32 -15.78
C VAL A 935 52.43 12.97 -14.44
N VAL A 936 51.80 14.12 -14.19
CA VAL A 936 51.76 14.72 -12.86
C VAL A 936 50.67 14.04 -12.05
N VAL A 937 51.07 13.42 -10.94
CA VAL A 937 50.14 12.87 -9.93
C VAL A 937 49.81 14.00 -8.96
N GLU A 938 48.59 14.51 -9.03
CA GLU A 938 48.10 15.57 -8.17
C GLU A 938 47.73 15.06 -6.77
N ASN A 939 47.90 15.94 -5.78
CA ASN A 939 47.36 15.74 -4.44
C ASN A 939 45.83 15.71 -4.47
N LYS A 940 45.21 14.90 -3.61
CA LYS A 940 43.75 14.70 -3.60
C LYS A 940 42.97 15.99 -3.35
N GLU A 941 43.56 16.95 -2.62
CA GLU A 941 42.98 18.25 -2.29
C GLU A 941 42.67 19.06 -3.56
N HIS A 942 43.51 18.96 -4.60
CA HIS A 942 43.28 19.63 -5.88
C HIS A 942 42.21 18.95 -6.74
N LEU A 943 41.89 17.69 -6.42
CA LEU A 943 40.98 16.87 -7.18
C LEU A 943 39.56 16.88 -6.61
N TYR A 944 39.33 17.35 -5.37
CA TYR A 944 37.98 17.59 -4.86
C TYR A 944 37.26 18.66 -5.69
N VAL A 945 36.02 18.36 -6.04
CA VAL A 945 35.19 19.28 -6.83
C VAL A 945 34.63 20.36 -5.94
N PHE A 946 34.14 19.98 -4.76
CA PHE A 946 33.57 20.92 -3.81
C PHE A 946 34.58 21.28 -2.71
N ASN A 947 34.84 22.57 -2.55
CA ASN A 947 35.73 23.13 -1.55
C ASN A 947 35.31 24.57 -1.17
N SER A 948 36.13 25.29 -0.42
CA SER A 948 35.82 26.66 0.01
C SER A 948 35.67 27.66 -1.15
N GLU A 949 36.36 27.45 -2.27
CA GLU A 949 36.28 28.30 -3.46
C GLU A 949 35.15 27.89 -4.40
N HIS A 950 34.76 26.61 -4.36
CA HIS A 950 33.71 26.02 -5.17
C HIS A 950 32.72 25.27 -4.27
N PRO A 951 31.81 25.97 -3.58
CA PRO A 951 30.91 25.33 -2.63
C PRO A 951 29.93 24.38 -3.32
N ARG A 952 29.49 23.35 -2.57
CA ARG A 952 28.43 22.44 -3.02
C ARG A 952 27.11 23.22 -3.20
N PRO A 953 26.35 23.02 -4.30
CA PRO A 953 25.10 23.74 -4.54
C PRO A 953 24.08 23.58 -3.39
N GLU A 954 23.34 24.65 -3.08
CA GLU A 954 22.39 24.68 -1.96
C GLU A 954 21.24 23.67 -2.10
N HIS A 955 20.82 23.37 -3.34
CA HIS A 955 19.78 22.38 -3.62
C HIS A 955 20.30 20.93 -3.66
N ALA A 956 21.58 20.71 -3.32
CA ALA A 956 22.15 19.37 -3.34
C ALA A 956 21.55 18.49 -2.23
N VAL A 957 21.15 17.27 -2.61
CA VAL A 957 20.61 16.29 -1.68
C VAL A 957 21.67 15.88 -0.64
N SER A 958 21.25 15.80 0.62
CA SER A 958 22.09 15.40 1.74
C SER A 958 22.36 13.88 1.75
N GLY A 959 23.54 13.47 2.21
CA GLY A 959 23.96 12.06 2.22
C GLY A 959 23.17 11.14 3.15
N ASP A 960 22.49 11.68 4.15
CA ASP A 960 21.59 10.98 5.07
C ASP A 960 20.16 10.81 4.53
N THR A 961 19.86 11.39 3.36
CA THR A 961 18.54 11.29 2.75
C THR A 961 18.19 9.84 2.43
N LYS A 962 17.09 9.37 3.04
CA LYS A 962 16.58 8.00 2.88
C LYS A 962 15.99 7.75 1.49
N GLU A 963 15.42 8.78 0.88
CA GLU A 963 14.72 8.69 -0.40
C GLU A 963 15.40 9.58 -1.46
N LEU A 964 15.48 9.09 -2.69
CA LEU A 964 16.06 9.85 -3.80
C LEU A 964 14.97 10.20 -4.81
N PRO A 965 15.11 11.34 -5.53
CA PRO A 965 14.14 11.79 -6.52
C PRO A 965 14.25 10.95 -7.79
N TRP A 966 13.74 9.72 -7.72
CA TRP A 966 13.68 8.76 -8.83
C TRP A 966 12.50 9.01 -9.79
N ASP A 967 11.70 10.06 -9.52
CA ASP A 967 10.45 10.49 -10.18
C ASP A 967 10.26 10.05 -11.64
#